data_AF-A0A6G0XRX2-F1
#
_entry.id   AF-A0A6G0XRX2-F1
#
_cell.length_a   1.000
_cell.length_b   1.000
_cell.length_c   1.000
_cell.angle_alpha   90.00
_cell.angle_beta   90.00
_cell.angle_gamma   90.00
#
_symmetry.space_group_name_H-M   'P 1'
#
loop_
_entity.id
_entity.type
_entity.pdbx_description
1 polymer ?
#
loop_
_entity_poly.entity_id
_entity_poly.type
_entity_poly.pdbx_seq_one_letter_code
_entity_poly.pdbx_strand_id
1 'polypeptide(L)'
;MVKSIAIALAIIGLLHQRVLFNDVHLDLVSMRSYGSTCMMDSNGFIHATCSANEVATVPGAVWAAIGRRLALQWLAETWSPYFVTTCIKSPKKDTDMVALVFLAGYNSFPLCQPPSGPQEIAGMAMVETTVRDEYPNGAYMLTVFADRTMNESVVYENSGNAIDLVIASFNQSLISTDGIVTTDTIGITSQRSVSPLGPHYKATSFAYEIVLDITNRLDSSVKSWNVGRQSNKAVTITWQVGHVVANRHELLSLQLACIVIGFGLVSSDLYLTITGLRGFLHHKPVMTYDLAVGIEHRRLPLFLWVVANLPSLLYADVARLYEGTTPVMWFFVCEHVASGFICTTYLCISAIQLIPSPFSHVITFSPTTMAYGVFVGIAVAWTCQYENLMKKFNDAPYLLGFNISGVLHPSGAYAPDGVETVISAMASTSLLVVAASVVLAILLSICLRKRNQGTLFMNLDWTRTNGFLNQCGMPNWITSCFASPAPKSRWDMPALFNLRLGKTQPSRALQCLRRMKQRVSIACFRFCSQCKIDCRHGRLRLYLAPSRGIRSPQESMPELAAKSTSTPEKVVKFMPTCMTHEEFSLEQALSRRAFNHPAKNPKVTLTLRPRDAYPHLSLALSQGLSYLESQRCFLGCTKQIPSHFHFIQMSSLFSYRKSIYQTGTTQRSESSRSGPASSPRPRRARSAVRIFINLLTLNSVVVSFLTVLALSNMGMFHRRGILNDLNYDTNLMRAYGSTCVMDSRGFINGTCSAKEVAIAPDPAWTAIGKRLAQQWLAETSSPYFVTTCIKSPKENSGWVALIFLAGYNKFPLCQPSSGPQEIAGMAMSETTIRDEYPDGAFTLTVFADKTMNESVVYVNSDGTSNLVIANFSRSLISTDGVVKVDTSGITRAKFSTPLGDRYKITWYAYATVLDITSRIDGSMQWWNIGRKSKKIVTMTWDRGHHIANGVEPLTIQLVLIIVGILVIISDFHLTYKGLKGFLAGKPVMTYDLGSGLERRRFGTFVTLFGYVPVFLYPDVARIYFETPEGGTFWLMSSTLIGSFFLCILFTIISVVQRIPCPSKHLVSFSSVLFSNILVPMTINFWMSQYAIVAETINSSPFELAFNISGVLRPSGAYSNVGVVPVIAIMAPPSAAIALASLLVSILVSGIRRKIKHGTFLLNIEWTSTNSFLDQCGMPRWITGLPLDQHNMVKIGNKMFCKPSLQTMLGYASVRPMSAVQEVKPGANSDNEATTILMWQIHPPLAKPIQRTIGTRGRDFIGRRAPITV
;
A
#
# COMPACT_ATOMS: atom_id res chain seq x y z
N MET A 1 -10.73 -15.58 -8.35
CA MET A 1 -9.59 -15.66 -7.40
C MET A 1 -8.45 -14.72 -7.79
N VAL A 2 -7.64 -14.98 -8.82
CA VAL A 2 -6.61 -14.01 -9.28
C VAL A 2 -7.22 -12.67 -9.67
N LYS A 3 -8.35 -12.67 -10.38
CA LYS A 3 -9.12 -11.44 -10.66
C LYS A 3 -9.57 -10.72 -9.38
N SER A 4 -10.14 -11.41 -8.40
CA SER A 4 -10.58 -10.81 -7.13
C SER A 4 -9.43 -10.25 -6.29
N ILE A 5 -8.27 -10.91 -6.30
CA ILE A 5 -7.05 -10.41 -5.64
C ILE A 5 -6.48 -9.21 -6.41
N ALA A 6 -6.44 -9.26 -7.74
CA ALA A 6 -6.01 -8.14 -8.58
C ALA A 6 -6.96 -6.93 -8.45
N ILE A 7 -8.26 -7.16 -8.31
CA ILE A 7 -9.27 -6.12 -8.06
C ILE A 7 -9.08 -5.52 -6.66
N ALA A 8 -8.89 -6.35 -5.63
CA ALA A 8 -8.58 -5.86 -4.29
C ALA A 8 -7.29 -5.02 -4.26
N LEU A 9 -6.24 -5.44 -4.99
CA LEU A 9 -4.99 -4.70 -5.13
C LEU A 9 -5.15 -3.40 -5.95
N ALA A 10 -5.97 -3.40 -7.00
CA ALA A 10 -6.31 -2.18 -7.75
C ALA A 10 -7.07 -1.17 -6.88
N ILE A 11 -7.97 -1.64 -6.02
CA ILE A 11 -8.70 -0.83 -5.04
C ILE A 11 -7.78 -0.32 -3.92
N ILE A 12 -6.80 -1.12 -3.48
CA ILE A 12 -5.74 -0.65 -2.57
C ILE A 12 -4.96 0.51 -3.19
N GLY A 13 -4.66 0.45 -4.50
CA GLY A 13 -4.07 1.56 -5.24
C GLY A 13 -4.93 2.82 -5.24
N LEU A 14 -6.25 2.68 -5.36
CA LEU A 14 -7.22 3.79 -5.38
C LEU A 14 -7.24 4.61 -4.08
N LEU A 15 -6.99 4.00 -2.92
CA LEU A 15 -6.87 4.72 -1.62
C LEU A 15 -5.62 5.62 -1.50
N HIS A 16 -4.69 5.53 -2.47
CA HIS A 16 -3.49 6.35 -2.53
C HIS A 16 -3.51 7.41 -3.63
N GLN A 17 -4.56 7.46 -4.46
CA GLN A 17 -4.54 8.28 -5.67
C GLN A 17 -5.05 9.71 -5.44
N ARG A 18 -4.22 10.69 -5.85
CA ARG A 18 -4.60 12.06 -6.21
C ARG A 18 -4.84 12.11 -7.71
N VAL A 19 -6.07 11.95 -8.17
CA VAL A 19 -6.37 11.89 -9.61
C VAL A 19 -6.66 13.30 -10.11
N LEU A 20 -5.87 13.79 -11.07
CA LEU A 20 -6.34 14.88 -11.93
C LEU A 20 -7.31 14.27 -12.94
N PHE A 21 -8.40 14.98 -13.20
CA PHE A 21 -9.42 14.57 -14.17
C PHE A 21 -8.82 14.56 -15.60
N ASN A 22 -8.19 13.44 -15.98
CA ASN A 22 -7.55 13.28 -17.30
C ASN A 22 -8.55 12.99 -18.43
N ASP A 23 -9.67 12.33 -18.13
CA ASP A 23 -10.69 11.91 -19.12
C ASP A 23 -11.90 12.84 -19.16
N VAL A 24 -11.73 14.08 -18.68
CA VAL A 24 -12.59 15.14 -19.19
C VAL A 24 -12.14 15.32 -20.63
N HIS A 25 -12.89 14.71 -21.56
CA HIS A 25 -13.08 15.32 -22.87
C HIS A 25 -13.00 16.83 -22.64
N LEU A 26 -12.06 17.52 -23.27
CA LEU A 26 -11.94 18.99 -23.26
C LEU A 26 -13.20 19.67 -23.84
N ASP A 27 -14.40 19.12 -23.61
CA ASP A 27 -15.58 19.87 -23.23
C ASP A 27 -15.17 20.77 -22.07
N LEU A 28 -14.50 21.87 -22.44
CA LEU A 28 -14.39 23.10 -21.68
C LEU A 28 -15.72 23.29 -20.98
N VAL A 29 -15.74 22.90 -19.70
CA VAL A 29 -16.91 22.91 -18.83
C VAL A 29 -17.69 24.16 -19.15
N SER A 30 -18.95 24.02 -19.56
CA SER A 30 -19.63 25.09 -20.30
C SER A 30 -19.63 26.38 -19.50
N MET A 31 -18.76 27.33 -19.86
CA MET A 31 -18.73 28.65 -19.26
C MET A 31 -19.85 29.44 -19.90
N ARG A 32 -20.83 29.87 -19.11
CA ARG A 32 -21.93 30.69 -19.60
C ARG A 32 -21.68 32.13 -19.20
N SER A 33 -21.98 33.05 -20.10
CA SER A 33 -21.98 34.46 -19.75
C SER A 33 -23.05 34.72 -18.70
N TYR A 34 -22.64 35.37 -17.60
CA TYR A 34 -23.55 35.87 -16.58
C TYR A 34 -23.74 37.39 -16.74
N GLY A 35 -22.64 38.09 -17.00
CA GLY A 35 -22.64 39.50 -17.37
C GLY A 35 -21.36 39.86 -18.14
N SER A 36 -21.45 40.91 -18.96
CA SER A 36 -20.34 41.41 -19.79
C SER A 36 -20.30 42.93 -19.78
N THR A 37 -20.36 43.52 -18.58
CA THR A 37 -20.55 44.98 -18.44
C THR A 37 -19.50 45.67 -17.56
N CYS A 38 -18.75 44.92 -16.74
CA CYS A 38 -17.91 45.52 -15.72
C CYS A 38 -16.54 45.95 -16.28
N MET A 39 -16.25 47.24 -16.24
CA MET A 39 -14.92 47.78 -16.53
C MET A 39 -14.09 47.84 -15.24
N MET A 40 -12.79 47.67 -15.35
CA MET A 40 -11.86 47.66 -14.20
C MET A 40 -10.70 48.62 -14.43
N ASP A 41 -10.41 49.50 -13.48
CA ASP A 41 -9.26 50.40 -13.49
C ASP A 41 -8.22 49.99 -12.42
N SER A 42 -7.24 50.85 -12.14
CA SER A 42 -6.21 50.60 -11.12
C SER A 42 -6.75 50.51 -9.68
N ASN A 43 -7.96 51.01 -9.42
CA ASN A 43 -8.63 50.97 -8.11
C ASN A 43 -9.61 49.79 -7.98
N GLY A 44 -9.81 49.01 -9.04
CA GLY A 44 -10.70 47.85 -9.05
C GLY A 44 -11.88 48.03 -10.01
N PHE A 45 -13.00 47.38 -9.71
CA PHE A 45 -14.19 47.46 -10.56
C PHE A 45 -14.82 48.85 -10.53
N ILE A 46 -15.11 49.41 -11.70
CA ILE A 46 -15.82 50.68 -11.85
C ILE A 46 -17.31 50.39 -11.65
N HIS A 47 -17.79 50.52 -10.41
CA HIS A 47 -19.13 50.07 -9.99
C HIS A 47 -20.28 50.59 -10.88
N ALA A 48 -20.18 51.79 -11.46
CA ALA A 48 -21.20 52.36 -12.35
C ALA A 48 -21.33 51.63 -13.70
N THR A 49 -20.32 50.86 -14.10
CA THR A 49 -20.30 50.09 -15.36
C THR A 49 -20.84 48.67 -15.18
N CYS A 50 -20.74 48.12 -13.97
CA CYS A 50 -21.10 46.73 -13.70
C CYS A 50 -22.63 46.58 -13.54
N SER A 51 -23.18 45.49 -14.07
CA SER A 51 -24.62 45.23 -13.97
C SER A 51 -25.03 44.98 -12.51
N ALA A 52 -26.26 45.37 -12.15
CA ALA A 52 -26.78 45.15 -10.80
C ALA A 52 -26.76 43.67 -10.39
N ASN A 53 -26.96 42.76 -11.35
CA ASN A 53 -26.90 41.32 -11.12
C ASN A 53 -25.49 40.82 -10.82
N GLU A 54 -24.46 41.38 -11.46
CA GLU A 54 -23.05 41.06 -11.17
C GLU A 54 -22.66 41.54 -9.77
N VAL A 55 -23.00 42.78 -9.42
CA VAL A 55 -22.71 43.35 -8.10
C VAL A 55 -23.43 42.59 -6.98
N ALA A 56 -24.65 42.12 -7.22
CA ALA A 56 -25.44 41.39 -6.23
C ALA A 56 -24.96 39.95 -5.96
N THR A 57 -23.98 39.44 -6.73
CA THR A 57 -23.53 38.03 -6.66
C THR A 57 -22.84 37.67 -5.34
N VAL A 58 -22.16 38.65 -4.75
CA VAL A 58 -21.46 38.54 -3.46
C VAL A 58 -21.74 39.81 -2.64
N PRO A 59 -21.50 39.82 -1.32
CA PRO A 59 -21.60 41.04 -0.53
C PRO A 59 -20.74 42.17 -1.13
N GLY A 60 -21.24 43.41 -1.07
CA GLY A 60 -20.57 44.54 -1.74
C GLY A 60 -19.11 44.77 -1.30
N ALA A 61 -18.79 44.50 -0.02
CA ALA A 61 -17.41 44.56 0.49
C ALA A 61 -16.50 43.52 -0.18
N VAL A 62 -17.02 42.31 -0.42
CA VAL A 62 -16.33 41.23 -1.12
C VAL A 62 -16.14 41.58 -2.60
N TRP A 63 -17.18 42.11 -3.27
CA TRP A 63 -17.08 42.56 -4.67
C TRP A 63 -15.98 43.61 -4.86
N ALA A 64 -15.94 44.61 -3.98
CA ALA A 64 -14.90 45.64 -3.99
C ALA A 64 -13.50 45.08 -3.68
N ALA A 65 -13.39 44.09 -2.79
CA ALA A 65 -12.13 43.41 -2.48
C ALA A 65 -11.60 42.58 -3.65
N ILE A 66 -12.48 41.83 -4.34
CA ILE A 66 -12.14 41.08 -5.57
C ILE A 66 -11.62 42.05 -6.62
N GLY A 67 -12.36 43.13 -6.92
CA GLY A 67 -11.96 44.11 -7.92
C GLY A 67 -10.59 44.73 -7.63
N ARG A 68 -10.35 45.20 -6.39
CA ARG A 68 -9.05 45.75 -5.98
C ARG A 68 -7.92 44.74 -6.13
N ARG A 69 -8.15 43.48 -5.75
CA ARG A 69 -7.14 42.43 -5.85
C ARG A 69 -6.82 42.08 -7.30
N LEU A 70 -7.83 41.99 -8.17
CA LEU A 70 -7.64 41.76 -9.60
C LEU A 70 -6.90 42.91 -10.28
N ALA A 71 -7.26 44.16 -9.99
CA ALA A 71 -6.56 45.34 -10.52
C ALA A 71 -5.07 45.33 -10.17
N LEU A 72 -4.74 45.01 -8.91
CA LEU A 72 -3.36 44.89 -8.44
C LEU A 72 -2.60 43.73 -9.13
N GLN A 73 -3.26 42.60 -9.34
CA GLN A 73 -2.63 41.38 -9.88
C GLN A 73 -2.46 41.41 -11.41
N TRP A 74 -3.44 41.95 -12.13
CA TRP A 74 -3.36 42.13 -13.59
C TRP A 74 -2.59 43.39 -14.00
N LEU A 75 -2.02 44.12 -13.02
CA LEU A 75 -1.30 45.37 -13.23
C LEU A 75 -2.11 46.35 -14.08
N ALA A 76 -3.35 46.59 -13.68
CA ALA A 76 -4.24 47.52 -14.38
C ALA A 76 -3.61 48.91 -14.42
N GLU A 77 -3.32 49.38 -15.62
CA GLU A 77 -2.75 50.71 -15.84
C GLU A 77 -3.83 51.77 -15.61
N THR A 78 -3.44 52.90 -15.03
CA THR A 78 -4.34 54.03 -14.76
C THR A 78 -4.97 54.64 -16.03
N TRP A 79 -4.43 54.35 -17.21
CA TRP A 79 -4.79 55.03 -18.47
C TRP A 79 -5.70 54.21 -19.40
N SER A 80 -5.87 52.90 -19.16
CA SER A 80 -6.72 52.04 -19.98
C SER A 80 -7.44 50.99 -19.12
N PRO A 81 -8.76 51.08 -18.97
CA PRO A 81 -9.51 50.10 -18.18
C PRO A 81 -9.55 48.74 -18.89
N TYR A 82 -9.50 47.66 -18.11
CA TYR A 82 -9.78 46.31 -18.61
C TYR A 82 -11.28 46.09 -18.75
N PHE A 83 -11.69 45.37 -19.79
CA PHE A 83 -13.05 44.93 -20.00
C PHE A 83 -13.23 43.54 -19.39
N VAL A 84 -13.97 43.44 -18.29
CA VAL A 84 -14.10 42.19 -17.54
C VAL A 84 -15.46 41.56 -17.81
N THR A 85 -15.44 40.30 -18.26
CA THR A 85 -16.65 39.48 -18.39
C THR A 85 -16.73 38.53 -17.21
N THR A 86 -17.91 38.48 -16.58
CA THR A 86 -18.23 37.51 -15.54
C THR A 86 -18.91 36.29 -16.17
N CYS A 87 -18.28 35.14 -15.99
CA CYS A 87 -18.74 33.85 -16.48
C CYS A 87 -19.15 32.96 -15.30
N ILE A 88 -20.20 32.18 -15.48
CA ILE A 88 -20.54 31.07 -14.58
C ILE A 88 -19.93 29.80 -15.15
N LYS A 89 -19.13 29.12 -14.34
CA LYS A 89 -18.62 27.79 -14.62
C LYS A 89 -19.37 26.80 -13.74
N SER A 90 -20.01 25.81 -14.35
CA SER A 90 -20.70 24.72 -13.64
C SER A 90 -20.40 23.38 -14.33
N PRO A 91 -20.13 22.29 -13.58
CA PRO A 91 -19.75 20.99 -14.16
C PRO A 91 -20.78 20.47 -15.17
N LYS A 92 -22.08 20.69 -14.93
CA LYS A 92 -23.18 20.30 -15.81
C LYS A 92 -24.24 21.40 -15.87
N LYS A 93 -25.10 21.32 -16.88
CA LYS A 93 -26.19 22.29 -17.08
C LYS A 93 -27.21 22.34 -15.93
N ASP A 94 -27.32 21.25 -15.18
CA ASP A 94 -28.35 21.03 -14.15
C ASP A 94 -27.77 20.88 -12.74
N THR A 95 -26.50 21.22 -12.53
CA THR A 95 -25.87 21.20 -11.20
C THR A 95 -25.94 22.57 -10.54
N ASP A 96 -26.34 22.60 -9.28
CA ASP A 96 -26.47 23.86 -8.51
C ASP A 96 -25.11 24.43 -8.09
N MET A 97 -24.04 23.63 -8.15
CA MET A 97 -22.68 24.09 -7.87
C MET A 97 -22.16 25.01 -8.99
N VAL A 98 -21.69 26.19 -8.58
CA VAL A 98 -21.17 27.22 -9.49
C VAL A 98 -19.87 27.82 -8.98
N ALA A 99 -19.01 28.20 -9.93
CA ALA A 99 -17.86 29.07 -9.70
C ALA A 99 -17.98 30.30 -10.61
N LEU A 100 -17.49 31.44 -10.13
CA LEU A 100 -17.42 32.66 -10.92
C LEU A 100 -16.05 32.74 -11.59
N VAL A 101 -16.02 32.93 -12.91
CA VAL A 101 -14.78 33.13 -13.66
C VAL A 101 -14.79 34.53 -14.25
N PHE A 102 -13.74 35.30 -14.00
CA PHE A 102 -13.53 36.62 -14.56
C PHE A 102 -12.52 36.52 -15.70
N LEU A 103 -12.91 37.00 -16.88
CA LEU A 103 -12.04 37.12 -18.04
C LEU A 103 -11.77 38.60 -18.32
N ALA A 104 -10.51 39.01 -18.32
CA ALA A 104 -10.13 40.39 -18.65
C ALA A 104 -9.64 40.49 -20.10
N GLY A 105 -10.22 41.41 -20.86
CA GLY A 105 -9.78 41.80 -22.20
C GLY A 105 -9.20 43.21 -22.21
N TYR A 106 -8.31 43.48 -23.15
CA TYR A 106 -7.68 44.80 -23.30
C TYR A 106 -8.62 45.83 -23.92
N ASN A 107 -9.33 45.45 -25.00
CA ASN A 107 -10.07 46.39 -25.85
C ASN A 107 -11.56 46.03 -26.00
N SER A 108 -11.98 44.86 -25.51
CA SER A 108 -13.35 44.37 -25.65
C SER A 108 -13.65 43.33 -24.57
N PHE A 109 -14.92 43.15 -24.24
CA PHE A 109 -15.39 42.15 -23.30
C PHE A 109 -15.13 40.74 -23.82
N PRO A 110 -14.31 39.92 -23.14
CA PRO A 110 -14.08 38.55 -23.55
C PRO A 110 -15.38 37.72 -23.54
N LEU A 111 -15.64 36.91 -24.56
CA LEU A 111 -16.67 35.88 -24.51
C LEU A 111 -16.27 34.76 -23.53
N CYS A 112 -17.23 34.24 -22.77
CA CYS A 112 -17.00 33.07 -21.90
C CYS A 112 -16.72 31.78 -22.68
N GLN A 113 -17.28 31.69 -23.90
CA GLN A 113 -17.02 30.63 -24.86
C GLN A 113 -16.82 31.28 -26.23
N PRO A 114 -15.57 31.42 -26.71
CA PRO A 114 -15.34 31.91 -28.05
C PRO A 114 -15.98 30.95 -29.07
N PRO A 115 -16.61 31.44 -30.16
CA PRO A 115 -17.29 30.57 -31.13
C PRO A 115 -16.32 29.65 -31.87
N SER A 116 -15.07 30.09 -32.06
CA SER A 116 -13.97 29.30 -32.61
C SER A 116 -12.62 29.97 -32.38
N GLY A 117 -11.56 29.19 -32.18
CA GLY A 117 -10.18 29.65 -32.15
C GLY A 117 -9.72 30.24 -30.80
N PRO A 118 -8.49 30.78 -30.78
CA PRO A 118 -7.93 31.44 -29.60
C PRO A 118 -8.60 32.79 -29.35
N GLN A 119 -8.78 33.11 -28.08
CA GLN A 119 -9.25 34.41 -27.63
C GLN A 119 -8.21 35.03 -26.70
N GLU A 120 -7.70 36.20 -27.08
CA GLU A 120 -6.71 36.92 -26.28
C GLU A 120 -7.34 37.46 -24.99
N ILE A 121 -6.67 37.19 -23.86
CA ILE A 121 -7.02 37.72 -22.54
C ILE A 121 -5.80 38.35 -21.86
N ALA A 122 -6.04 39.38 -21.07
CA ALA A 122 -5.06 40.01 -20.17
C ALA A 122 -4.89 39.21 -18.88
N GLY A 123 -5.91 38.45 -18.50
CA GLY A 123 -5.93 37.67 -17.28
C GLY A 123 -7.21 36.87 -17.14
N MET A 124 -7.15 35.86 -16.28
CA MET A 124 -8.26 34.99 -15.94
C MET A 124 -8.25 34.81 -14.43
N ALA A 125 -9.41 34.87 -13.78
CA ALA A 125 -9.50 34.58 -12.36
C ALA A 125 -10.73 33.72 -12.08
N MET A 126 -10.65 32.90 -11.05
CA MET A 126 -11.78 32.12 -10.55
C MET A 126 -12.03 32.45 -9.10
N VAL A 127 -13.31 32.57 -8.74
CA VAL A 127 -13.78 32.76 -7.38
C VAL A 127 -14.70 31.62 -7.00
N GLU A 128 -14.35 30.97 -5.90
CA GLU A 128 -15.16 29.97 -5.21
C GLU A 128 -15.34 30.35 -3.75
N THR A 129 -16.34 29.77 -3.08
CA THR A 129 -16.40 29.83 -1.61
C THR A 129 -15.59 28.68 -1.02
N THR A 130 -15.04 28.84 0.17
CA THR A 130 -14.28 27.81 0.89
C THR A 130 -14.53 27.92 2.39
N VAL A 131 -14.36 26.84 3.16
CA VAL A 131 -14.37 26.87 4.64
C VAL A 131 -12.95 26.63 5.14
N ARG A 132 -12.53 27.46 6.09
CA ARG A 132 -11.24 27.36 6.78
C ARG A 132 -11.47 27.41 8.28
N ASP A 133 -10.51 26.90 9.04
CA ASP A 133 -10.55 27.02 10.50
C ASP A 133 -10.52 28.51 10.93
N GLU A 134 -9.81 29.38 10.18
CA GLU A 134 -9.81 30.82 10.43
C GLU A 134 -11.11 31.52 10.00
N TYR A 135 -11.86 30.90 9.08
CA TYR A 135 -13.11 31.45 8.51
C TYR A 135 -14.24 30.40 8.62
N PRO A 136 -14.75 30.16 9.84
CA PRO A 136 -15.75 29.10 10.08
C PRO A 136 -17.08 29.36 9.38
N ASN A 137 -17.39 30.63 9.06
CA ASN A 137 -18.58 31.03 8.30
C ASN A 137 -18.37 30.95 6.78
N GLY A 138 -17.19 30.51 6.34
CA GLY A 138 -16.76 30.53 4.95
C GLY A 138 -16.03 31.82 4.56
N ALA A 139 -15.27 31.72 3.47
CA ALA A 139 -14.57 32.81 2.80
C ALA A 139 -14.65 32.60 1.29
N TYR A 140 -14.24 33.59 0.50
CA TYR A 140 -14.11 33.49 -0.95
C TYR A 140 -12.64 33.26 -1.32
N MET A 141 -12.35 32.15 -2.00
CA MET A 141 -11.05 31.92 -2.62
C MET A 141 -11.01 32.62 -3.98
N LEU A 142 -9.98 33.42 -4.22
CA LEU A 142 -9.71 34.05 -5.51
C LEU A 142 -8.38 33.50 -6.05
N THR A 143 -8.43 32.74 -7.13
CA THR A 143 -7.26 32.27 -7.89
C THR A 143 -7.09 33.11 -9.14
N VAL A 144 -5.91 33.73 -9.31
CA VAL A 144 -5.64 34.69 -10.39
C VAL A 144 -4.50 34.21 -11.29
N PHE A 145 -4.80 34.08 -12.58
CA PHE A 145 -3.84 34.04 -13.68
C PHE A 145 -3.66 35.47 -14.23
N ALA A 146 -2.43 35.95 -14.24
CA ALA A 146 -2.05 37.25 -14.79
C ALA A 146 -1.02 37.04 -15.91
N ASP A 147 -1.39 37.41 -17.13
CA ASP A 147 -0.58 37.13 -18.32
C ASP A 147 0.78 37.87 -18.30
N ARG A 148 0.82 39.08 -17.71
CA ARG A 148 2.00 39.94 -17.59
C ARG A 148 3.10 39.43 -16.66
N THR A 149 2.75 38.62 -15.65
CA THR A 149 3.67 38.28 -14.54
C THR A 149 4.22 36.86 -14.65
N MET A 150 3.98 36.17 -15.76
CA MET A 150 4.18 34.73 -15.85
C MET A 150 5.26 34.31 -16.84
N ASN A 151 6.19 33.47 -16.37
CA ASN A 151 7.28 32.94 -17.19
C ASN A 151 7.26 31.40 -17.32
N GLU A 152 6.77 30.62 -16.35
CA GLU A 152 7.06 29.17 -16.32
C GLU A 152 5.84 28.26 -16.09
N SER A 153 5.78 27.19 -16.88
CA SER A 153 4.86 26.06 -16.70
C SER A 153 5.66 24.92 -16.07
N VAL A 154 5.15 24.33 -15.01
CA VAL A 154 5.77 23.21 -14.30
C VAL A 154 5.07 21.92 -14.70
N VAL A 155 5.88 20.89 -14.93
CA VAL A 155 5.38 19.53 -15.16
C VAL A 155 4.76 19.01 -13.87
N TYR A 156 3.46 18.75 -13.92
CA TYR A 156 2.70 18.14 -12.87
C TYR A 156 2.35 16.70 -13.27
N GLU A 157 2.92 15.73 -12.56
CA GLU A 157 2.56 14.32 -12.74
C GLU A 157 1.42 13.96 -11.78
N ASN A 158 0.28 13.58 -12.32
CA ASN A 158 -0.84 13.11 -11.52
C ASN A 158 -0.71 11.63 -11.15
N SER A 159 -1.50 11.17 -10.16
CA SER A 159 -1.42 9.76 -9.72
C SER A 159 -1.89 8.72 -10.75
N GLY A 160 -2.45 9.18 -11.88
CA GLY A 160 -2.73 8.37 -13.06
C GLY A 160 -1.55 8.30 -14.03
N ASN A 161 -0.37 8.82 -13.65
CA ASN A 161 0.84 8.99 -14.47
C ASN A 161 0.63 9.85 -15.72
N ALA A 162 -0.44 10.65 -15.81
CA ALA A 162 -0.51 11.63 -16.87
C ALA A 162 0.22 12.90 -16.45
N ILE A 163 0.88 13.47 -17.45
CA ILE A 163 1.68 14.68 -17.31
C ILE A 163 0.80 15.84 -17.77
N ASP A 164 0.47 16.72 -16.82
CA ASP A 164 -0.19 18.00 -17.04
C ASP A 164 0.85 19.12 -16.90
N LEU A 165 0.70 20.20 -17.66
CA LEU A 165 1.47 21.42 -17.43
C LEU A 165 0.62 22.36 -16.58
N VAL A 166 1.12 22.69 -15.39
CA VAL A 166 0.47 23.62 -14.47
C VAL A 166 1.29 24.90 -14.47
N ILE A 167 0.62 26.03 -14.59
CA ILE A 167 1.28 27.32 -14.48
C ILE A 167 1.79 27.50 -13.04
N ALA A 168 3.07 27.80 -12.86
CA ALA A 168 3.68 27.82 -11.52
C ALA A 168 3.36 29.08 -10.70
N SER A 169 3.01 30.18 -11.37
CA SER A 169 3.01 31.53 -10.80
C SER A 169 1.61 32.15 -10.75
N PHE A 170 0.59 31.39 -10.31
CA PHE A 170 -0.72 31.97 -10.01
C PHE A 170 -0.80 32.42 -8.55
N ASN A 171 -1.55 33.47 -8.30
CA ASN A 171 -1.74 34.01 -6.96
C ASN A 171 -3.10 33.60 -6.40
N GLN A 172 -3.11 33.11 -5.17
CA GLN A 172 -4.33 32.78 -4.43
C GLN A 172 -4.55 33.75 -3.28
N SER A 173 -5.79 34.15 -3.06
CA SER A 173 -6.15 35.06 -1.98
C SER A 173 -7.49 34.64 -1.39
N LEU A 174 -7.55 34.53 -0.07
CA LEU A 174 -8.78 34.38 0.69
C LEU A 174 -9.38 35.76 0.97
N ILE A 175 -10.67 35.90 0.77
CA ILE A 175 -11.42 37.13 1.01
C ILE A 175 -12.54 36.79 2.00
N SER A 176 -12.48 37.36 3.20
CA SER A 176 -13.53 37.16 4.21
C SER A 176 -14.87 37.74 3.73
N THR A 177 -15.97 37.37 4.39
CA THR A 177 -17.30 37.95 4.11
C THR A 177 -17.36 39.48 4.29
N ASP A 178 -16.43 40.03 5.07
CA ASP A 178 -16.30 41.46 5.35
C ASP A 178 -15.34 42.16 4.36
N GLY A 179 -14.80 41.43 3.38
CA GLY A 179 -13.89 41.96 2.35
C GLY A 179 -12.42 42.06 2.77
N ILE A 180 -12.00 41.41 3.86
CA ILE A 180 -10.59 41.36 4.27
C ILE A 180 -9.86 40.35 3.40
N VAL A 181 -8.75 40.78 2.78
CA VAL A 181 -7.95 39.95 1.86
C VAL A 181 -6.71 39.42 2.58
N THR A 182 -6.54 38.10 2.59
CA THR A 182 -5.36 37.39 3.08
C THR A 182 -4.78 36.52 1.95
N THR A 183 -3.46 36.46 1.79
CA THR A 183 -2.83 35.58 0.81
C THR A 183 -2.99 34.12 1.25
N ASP A 184 -3.45 33.22 0.37
CA ASP A 184 -3.48 31.78 0.66
C ASP A 184 -2.31 31.08 -0.02
N THR A 185 -1.73 30.12 0.69
CA THR A 185 -0.65 29.24 0.18
C THR A 185 -1.13 27.79 0.05
N ILE A 186 -2.29 27.45 0.61
CA ILE A 186 -2.81 26.09 0.68
C ILE A 186 -3.67 25.76 -0.55
N GLY A 187 -4.47 26.72 -1.02
CA GLY A 187 -5.20 26.63 -2.28
C GLY A 187 -6.39 25.68 -2.31
N ILE A 188 -6.79 25.11 -1.16
CA ILE A 188 -7.98 24.25 -1.08
C ILE A 188 -9.24 25.13 -1.14
N THR A 189 -10.10 24.87 -2.10
CA THR A 189 -11.31 25.67 -2.37
C THR A 189 -12.57 24.96 -1.92
N SER A 190 -12.60 23.64 -1.98
CA SER A 190 -13.68 22.86 -1.40
C SER A 190 -13.12 21.82 -0.47
N GLN A 191 -13.68 21.69 0.72
CA GLN A 191 -13.44 20.58 1.62
C GLN A 191 -14.77 19.96 2.02
N ARG A 192 -14.94 18.67 1.77
CA ARG A 192 -16.11 17.90 2.21
C ARG A 192 -15.62 16.68 2.95
N SER A 193 -16.33 16.27 3.98
CA SER A 193 -15.98 15.08 4.72
C SER A 193 -17.17 14.15 4.92
N VAL A 194 -16.88 12.85 4.92
CA VAL A 194 -17.85 11.77 5.10
C VAL A 194 -17.24 10.69 6.00
N SER A 195 -18.06 10.11 6.87
CA SER A 195 -17.62 9.13 7.88
C SER A 195 -18.50 7.88 7.88
N PRO A 196 -18.57 7.11 6.78
CA PRO A 196 -19.47 5.95 6.67
C PRO A 196 -19.14 4.82 7.67
N LEU A 197 -17.91 4.78 8.19
CA LEU A 197 -17.46 3.82 9.20
C LEU A 197 -17.20 4.50 10.57
N GLY A 198 -17.74 5.70 10.77
CA GLY A 198 -17.52 6.53 11.96
C GLY A 198 -16.35 7.53 11.81
N PRO A 199 -16.17 8.43 12.79
CA PRO A 199 -15.23 9.55 12.70
C PRO A 199 -13.75 9.12 12.63
N HIS A 200 -13.41 7.92 13.14
CA HIS A 200 -12.05 7.38 13.08
C HIS A 200 -11.56 7.10 11.65
N TYR A 201 -12.48 6.81 10.72
CA TYR A 201 -12.18 6.57 9.30
C TYR A 201 -12.84 7.64 8.40
N LYS A 202 -12.74 8.91 8.81
CA LYS A 202 -13.24 10.07 8.05
C LYS A 202 -12.52 10.18 6.70
N ALA A 203 -13.26 10.14 5.60
CA ALA A 203 -12.79 10.51 4.28
C ALA A 203 -13.04 12.00 4.06
N THR A 204 -11.99 12.76 3.77
CA THR A 204 -12.06 14.17 3.43
C THR A 204 -11.66 14.33 1.97
N SER A 205 -12.60 14.78 1.14
CA SER A 205 -12.32 15.21 -0.23
C SER A 205 -11.96 16.68 -0.23
N PHE A 206 -10.93 17.05 -0.99
CA PHE A 206 -10.54 18.43 -1.22
C PHE A 206 -10.46 18.70 -2.71
N ALA A 207 -10.79 19.92 -3.11
CA ALA A 207 -10.49 20.45 -4.43
C ALA A 207 -9.50 21.60 -4.29
N TYR A 208 -8.50 21.65 -5.17
CA TYR A 208 -7.61 22.78 -5.34
C TYR A 208 -7.92 23.46 -6.67
N GLU A 209 -7.86 24.78 -6.69
CA GLU A 209 -7.88 25.52 -7.95
C GLU A 209 -6.48 25.56 -8.53
N ILE A 210 -6.37 25.20 -9.81
CA ILE A 210 -5.11 25.26 -10.56
C ILE A 210 -5.34 25.91 -11.92
N VAL A 211 -4.29 26.55 -12.43
CA VAL A 211 -4.28 27.07 -13.80
C VAL A 211 -3.51 26.08 -14.67
N LEU A 212 -4.21 25.41 -15.58
CA LEU A 212 -3.60 24.50 -16.54
C LEU A 212 -3.09 25.26 -17.76
N ASP A 213 -1.87 24.94 -18.16
CA ASP A 213 -1.33 25.25 -19.47
C ASP A 213 -1.71 24.13 -20.44
N ILE A 214 -2.69 24.41 -21.29
CA ILE A 214 -3.21 23.46 -22.27
C ILE A 214 -2.58 23.66 -23.65
N THR A 215 -1.53 24.47 -23.77
CA THR A 215 -0.88 24.79 -25.07
C THR A 215 -0.47 23.53 -25.83
N ASN A 216 0.05 22.53 -25.12
CA ASN A 216 0.47 21.25 -25.72
C ASN A 216 -0.67 20.25 -25.96
N ARG A 217 -1.90 20.58 -25.55
CA ARG A 217 -3.10 19.73 -25.68
C ARG A 217 -4.13 20.29 -26.66
N LEU A 218 -3.83 21.40 -27.33
CA LEU A 218 -4.66 21.93 -28.39
C LEU A 218 -4.57 21.02 -29.62
N ASP A 219 -5.47 20.05 -29.69
CA ASP A 219 -5.70 19.27 -30.91
C ASP A 219 -6.87 19.86 -31.73
N SER A 220 -7.15 19.29 -32.89
CA SER A 220 -8.26 19.74 -33.76
C SER A 220 -9.65 19.58 -33.15
N SER A 221 -9.79 18.92 -31.98
CA SER A 221 -11.08 18.74 -31.30
C SER A 221 -11.44 19.92 -30.40
N VAL A 222 -10.44 20.68 -29.93
CA VAL A 222 -10.67 21.89 -29.11
C VAL A 222 -11.08 23.03 -30.02
N LYS A 223 -12.38 23.36 -30.04
CA LYS A 223 -12.92 24.39 -30.94
C LYS A 223 -12.52 25.82 -30.56
N SER A 224 -12.27 26.09 -29.29
CA SER A 224 -12.12 27.46 -28.76
C SER A 224 -11.34 27.47 -27.44
N TRP A 225 -10.48 28.45 -27.19
CA TRP A 225 -9.73 28.53 -25.92
C TRP A 225 -9.26 29.96 -25.61
N ASN A 226 -8.88 30.22 -24.36
CA ASN A 226 -8.32 31.51 -23.97
C ASN A 226 -6.79 31.45 -24.03
N VAL A 227 -6.17 32.50 -24.59
CA VAL A 227 -4.72 32.63 -24.73
C VAL A 227 -4.28 33.93 -24.07
N GLY A 228 -3.27 33.85 -23.20
CA GLY A 228 -2.63 35.04 -22.67
C GLY A 228 -1.93 35.81 -23.80
N ARG A 229 -2.24 37.09 -23.99
CA ARG A 229 -1.75 37.90 -25.11
C ARG A 229 -0.22 38.05 -25.15
N GLN A 230 0.42 38.12 -23.99
CA GLN A 230 1.86 38.30 -23.81
C GLN A 230 2.58 36.97 -23.66
N SER A 231 2.02 36.05 -22.86
CA SER A 231 2.61 34.72 -22.64
C SER A 231 2.43 33.78 -23.83
N ASN A 232 1.45 34.03 -24.71
CA ASN A 232 0.98 33.11 -25.75
C ASN A 232 0.61 31.70 -25.23
N LYS A 233 0.35 31.56 -23.92
CA LYS A 233 -0.05 30.30 -23.31
C LYS A 233 -1.55 30.15 -23.37
N ALA A 234 -2.01 29.01 -23.88
CA ALA A 234 -3.41 28.64 -23.79
C ALA A 234 -3.69 28.15 -22.37
N VAL A 235 -4.59 28.84 -21.67
CA VAL A 235 -4.84 28.61 -20.25
C VAL A 235 -6.29 28.34 -19.95
N THR A 236 -6.51 27.47 -18.96
CA THR A 236 -7.81 27.26 -18.35
C THR A 236 -7.65 27.06 -16.85
N ILE A 237 -8.52 27.68 -16.06
CA ILE A 237 -8.60 27.36 -14.63
C ILE A 237 -9.44 26.09 -14.48
N THR A 238 -8.99 25.15 -13.66
CA THR A 238 -9.72 23.92 -13.34
C THR A 238 -9.54 23.53 -11.88
N TRP A 239 -10.20 22.45 -11.49
CA TRP A 239 -10.05 21.84 -10.18
C TRP A 239 -9.15 20.62 -10.25
N GLN A 240 -8.24 20.55 -9.29
CA GLN A 240 -7.62 19.31 -8.89
C GLN A 240 -8.37 18.74 -7.70
N VAL A 241 -9.02 17.60 -7.88
CA VAL A 241 -9.71 16.92 -6.78
C VAL A 241 -8.82 15.84 -6.19
N GLY A 242 -8.84 15.72 -4.88
CA GLY A 242 -8.21 14.63 -4.16
C GLY A 242 -9.02 14.25 -2.94
N HIS A 243 -8.59 13.18 -2.28
CA HIS A 243 -9.16 12.76 -1.03
C HIS A 243 -8.08 12.23 -0.09
N VAL A 244 -8.37 12.30 1.20
CA VAL A 244 -7.58 11.68 2.26
C VAL A 244 -8.53 10.90 3.15
N VAL A 245 -8.19 9.65 3.42
CA VAL A 245 -8.89 8.80 4.39
C VAL A 245 -8.07 8.75 5.67
N ALA A 246 -8.66 9.19 6.77
CA ALA A 246 -8.07 9.05 8.10
C ALA A 246 -7.85 7.56 8.42
N ASN A 247 -6.67 7.22 8.97
CA ASN A 247 -6.31 5.86 9.38
C ASN A 247 -6.44 4.80 8.26
N ARG A 248 -6.28 5.18 6.98
CA ARG A 248 -6.40 4.26 5.83
C ARG A 248 -5.54 3.00 5.93
N HIS A 249 -4.35 3.11 6.51
CA HIS A 249 -3.41 2.00 6.65
C HIS A 249 -3.92 0.93 7.63
N GLU A 250 -4.60 1.35 8.70
CA GLU A 250 -5.26 0.44 9.65
C GLU A 250 -6.40 -0.32 8.96
N LEU A 251 -7.26 0.42 8.24
CA LEU A 251 -8.40 -0.15 7.51
C LEU A 251 -7.96 -1.17 6.46
N LEU A 252 -6.92 -0.84 5.68
CA LEU A 252 -6.33 -1.72 4.68
C LEU A 252 -5.69 -2.97 5.31
N SER A 253 -4.96 -2.79 6.42
CA SER A 253 -4.33 -3.90 7.14
C SER A 253 -5.39 -4.85 7.69
N LEU A 254 -6.46 -4.32 8.28
CA LEU A 254 -7.60 -5.10 8.77
C LEU A 254 -8.28 -5.86 7.64
N GLN A 255 -8.54 -5.20 6.50
CA GLN A 255 -9.14 -5.83 5.33
C GLN A 255 -8.27 -6.98 4.80
N LEU A 256 -6.97 -6.73 4.59
CA LEU A 256 -6.04 -7.73 4.09
C LEU A 256 -5.93 -8.92 5.05
N ALA A 257 -5.83 -8.67 6.36
CA ALA A 257 -5.78 -9.71 7.37
C ALA A 257 -7.06 -10.56 7.35
N CYS A 258 -8.24 -9.94 7.34
CA CYS A 258 -9.52 -10.65 7.29
C CYS A 258 -9.68 -11.47 6.00
N ILE A 259 -9.25 -10.94 4.85
CA ILE A 259 -9.24 -11.65 3.57
C ILE A 259 -8.33 -12.87 3.63
N VAL A 260 -7.09 -12.72 4.08
CA VAL A 260 -6.10 -13.82 4.14
C VAL A 260 -6.56 -14.91 5.11
N ILE A 261 -7.02 -14.54 6.30
CA ILE A 261 -7.53 -15.50 7.30
C ILE A 261 -8.81 -16.17 6.76
N GLY A 262 -9.74 -15.41 6.20
CA GLY A 262 -10.97 -15.93 5.59
C GLY A 262 -10.67 -16.94 4.49
N PHE A 263 -9.77 -16.62 3.55
CA PHE A 263 -9.33 -17.56 2.52
C PHE A 263 -8.62 -18.79 3.09
N GLY A 264 -7.76 -18.61 4.09
CA GLY A 264 -7.11 -19.72 4.78
C GLY A 264 -8.12 -20.71 5.36
N LEU A 265 -9.19 -20.20 5.96
CA LEU A 265 -10.25 -21.01 6.55
C LEU A 265 -11.18 -21.67 5.52
N VAL A 266 -11.33 -21.14 4.31
CA VAL A 266 -12.18 -21.70 3.23
C VAL A 266 -11.36 -22.54 2.23
N SER A 267 -10.03 -22.52 2.32
CA SER A 267 -9.11 -23.17 1.38
C SER A 267 -9.40 -24.67 1.14
N SER A 268 -9.80 -25.40 2.19
CA SER A 268 -10.17 -26.82 2.09
C SER A 268 -11.44 -27.05 1.26
N ASP A 269 -12.44 -26.21 1.41
CA ASP A 269 -13.72 -26.28 0.67
C ASP A 269 -13.52 -25.88 -0.79
N LEU A 270 -12.72 -24.85 -1.03
CA LEU A 270 -12.33 -24.41 -2.37
C LEU A 270 -11.60 -25.55 -3.10
N TYR A 271 -10.68 -26.23 -2.41
CA TYR A 271 -9.95 -27.36 -2.96
C TYR A 271 -10.88 -28.52 -3.33
N LEU A 272 -11.83 -28.89 -2.45
CA LEU A 272 -12.83 -29.92 -2.75
C LEU A 272 -13.65 -29.54 -3.99
N THR A 273 -14.03 -28.27 -4.11
CA THR A 273 -14.79 -27.76 -5.27
C THR A 273 -13.98 -27.85 -6.57
N ILE A 274 -12.72 -27.43 -6.57
CA ILE A 274 -11.82 -27.52 -7.74
C ILE A 274 -11.57 -28.97 -8.13
N THR A 275 -11.39 -29.86 -7.15
CA THR A 275 -11.19 -31.29 -7.39
C THR A 275 -12.45 -31.92 -7.97
N GLY A 276 -13.62 -31.48 -7.49
CA GLY A 276 -14.91 -31.83 -8.06
C GLY A 276 -15.00 -31.39 -9.54
N LEU A 277 -14.72 -30.13 -9.82
CA LEU A 277 -14.71 -29.58 -11.18
C LEU A 277 -13.75 -30.35 -12.10
N ARG A 278 -12.57 -30.72 -11.60
CA ARG A 278 -11.62 -31.55 -12.35
C ARG A 278 -12.16 -32.95 -12.62
N GLY A 279 -12.83 -33.57 -11.66
CA GLY A 279 -13.53 -34.84 -11.86
C GLY A 279 -14.59 -34.72 -12.96
N PHE A 280 -15.36 -33.63 -12.93
CA PHE A 280 -16.41 -33.33 -13.91
C PHE A 280 -15.83 -33.17 -15.32
N LEU A 281 -14.78 -32.35 -15.46
CA LEU A 281 -14.08 -32.13 -16.73
C LEU A 281 -13.40 -33.40 -17.29
N HIS A 282 -13.12 -34.38 -16.43
CA HIS A 282 -12.56 -35.68 -16.83
C HIS A 282 -13.60 -36.81 -16.91
N HIS A 283 -14.90 -36.49 -16.86
CA HIS A 283 -16.00 -37.46 -16.87
C HIS A 283 -15.86 -38.57 -15.81
N LYS A 284 -15.26 -38.25 -14.66
CA LYS A 284 -15.19 -39.16 -13.51
C LYS A 284 -16.35 -38.87 -12.55
N PRO A 285 -16.84 -39.87 -11.79
CA PRO A 285 -17.81 -39.60 -10.73
C PRO A 285 -17.26 -38.55 -9.77
N VAL A 286 -18.08 -37.52 -9.51
CA VAL A 286 -17.67 -36.31 -8.84
C VAL A 286 -18.39 -36.19 -7.51
N MET A 287 -17.64 -35.95 -6.44
CA MET A 287 -18.23 -35.43 -5.21
C MET A 287 -18.51 -33.94 -5.42
N THR A 288 -19.78 -33.58 -5.63
CA THR A 288 -20.20 -32.17 -5.72
C THR A 288 -20.32 -31.60 -4.32
N TYR A 289 -19.37 -30.74 -3.94
CA TYR A 289 -19.42 -29.99 -2.69
C TYR A 289 -19.96 -28.59 -2.96
N ASP A 290 -21.04 -28.20 -2.29
CA ASP A 290 -21.57 -26.84 -2.39
C ASP A 290 -20.77 -25.91 -1.47
N LEU A 291 -19.90 -25.10 -2.08
CA LEU A 291 -19.07 -24.13 -1.36
C LEU A 291 -19.90 -23.17 -0.51
N ALA A 292 -21.10 -22.79 -0.96
CA ALA A 292 -21.95 -21.85 -0.22
C ALA A 292 -22.44 -22.47 1.09
N VAL A 293 -22.82 -23.75 1.06
CA VAL A 293 -23.22 -24.53 2.25
C VAL A 293 -22.02 -24.72 3.19
N GLY A 294 -20.82 -24.98 2.65
CA GLY A 294 -19.60 -25.07 3.45
C GLY A 294 -19.26 -23.77 4.19
N ILE A 295 -19.46 -22.62 3.53
CA ILE A 295 -19.27 -21.29 4.12
C ILE A 295 -20.33 -21.01 5.20
N GLU A 296 -21.59 -21.35 4.95
CA GLU A 296 -22.70 -21.20 5.91
C GLU A 296 -22.43 -21.95 7.23
N HIS A 297 -21.87 -23.16 7.16
CA HIS A 297 -21.50 -23.92 8.36
C HIS A 297 -20.33 -23.30 9.14
N ARG A 298 -19.50 -22.47 8.50
CA ARG A 298 -18.32 -21.85 9.11
C ARG A 298 -18.57 -20.37 9.36
N ARG A 299 -19.15 -20.07 10.53
CA ARG A 299 -19.48 -18.71 10.97
C ARG A 299 -18.29 -17.76 11.02
N LEU A 300 -17.11 -18.24 11.42
CA LEU A 300 -15.91 -17.39 11.55
C LEU A 300 -15.42 -16.84 10.20
N PRO A 301 -15.21 -17.64 9.13
CA PRO A 301 -14.94 -17.11 7.78
C PRO A 301 -15.94 -16.09 7.31
N LEU A 302 -17.22 -16.36 7.59
CA LEU A 302 -18.33 -15.53 7.14
C LEU A 302 -18.33 -14.18 7.85
N PHE A 303 -18.08 -14.17 9.16
CA PHE A 303 -17.83 -12.94 9.93
C PHE A 303 -16.60 -12.18 9.41
N LEU A 304 -15.47 -12.87 9.16
CA LEU A 304 -14.26 -12.22 8.62
C LEU A 304 -14.50 -11.61 7.24
N TRP A 305 -15.32 -12.24 6.39
CA TRP A 305 -15.71 -11.66 5.11
C TRP A 305 -16.64 -10.47 5.25
N VAL A 306 -17.54 -10.44 6.24
CA VAL A 306 -18.32 -9.22 6.55
C VAL A 306 -17.37 -8.08 6.92
N VAL A 307 -16.44 -8.31 7.85
CA VAL A 307 -15.45 -7.29 8.28
C VAL A 307 -14.57 -6.85 7.11
N ALA A 308 -14.12 -7.78 6.26
CA ALA A 308 -13.33 -7.48 5.08
C ALA A 308 -14.06 -6.64 4.01
N ASN A 309 -15.40 -6.64 3.98
CA ASN A 309 -16.18 -5.85 3.05
C ASN A 309 -16.66 -4.51 3.65
N LEU A 310 -16.52 -4.26 4.96
CA LEU A 310 -16.86 -2.94 5.55
C LEU A 310 -16.17 -1.74 4.86
N PRO A 311 -14.88 -1.80 4.47
CA PRO A 311 -14.23 -0.72 3.74
C PRO A 311 -14.91 -0.35 2.41
N SER A 312 -15.68 -1.25 1.80
CA SER A 312 -16.39 -0.97 0.55
C SER A 312 -17.42 0.16 0.66
N LEU A 313 -17.95 0.39 1.86
CA LEU A 313 -18.84 1.52 2.13
C LEU A 313 -18.10 2.86 1.96
N LEU A 314 -16.86 2.92 2.46
CA LEU A 314 -15.97 4.06 2.25
C LEU A 314 -15.58 4.21 0.78
N TYR A 315 -15.34 3.09 0.08
CA TYR A 315 -14.99 3.12 -1.34
C TYR A 315 -16.12 3.68 -2.20
N ALA A 316 -17.38 3.48 -1.81
CA ALA A 316 -18.54 4.10 -2.47
C ALA A 316 -18.55 5.61 -2.32
N ASP A 317 -18.31 6.10 -1.11
CA ASP A 317 -18.22 7.52 -0.83
C ASP A 317 -17.04 8.18 -1.55
N VAL A 318 -15.91 7.49 -1.70
CA VAL A 318 -14.76 7.97 -2.48
C VAL A 318 -15.02 7.88 -3.99
N ALA A 319 -15.62 6.80 -4.48
CA ALA A 319 -15.86 6.60 -5.91
C ALA A 319 -16.83 7.63 -6.49
N ARG A 320 -17.82 8.10 -5.71
CA ARG A 320 -18.68 9.20 -6.15
C ARG A 320 -17.94 10.54 -6.28
N LEU A 321 -16.78 10.74 -5.65
CA LEU A 321 -16.02 12.00 -5.83
C LEU A 321 -15.50 12.17 -7.26
N TYR A 322 -15.33 11.05 -7.96
CA TYR A 322 -14.59 10.97 -9.21
C TYR A 322 -15.54 10.87 -10.40
N GLU A 323 -16.37 11.91 -10.56
CA GLU A 323 -17.36 11.99 -11.64
C GLU A 323 -16.70 11.91 -13.03
N GLY A 324 -16.96 10.83 -13.76
CA GLY A 324 -16.50 10.66 -15.14
C GLY A 324 -15.25 9.78 -15.31
N THR A 325 -14.46 9.52 -14.27
CA THR A 325 -13.20 8.76 -14.41
C THR A 325 -13.39 7.24 -14.28
N THR A 326 -14.25 6.67 -15.12
CA THR A 326 -14.54 5.24 -15.35
C THR A 326 -15.76 4.66 -14.58
N PRO A 327 -16.85 4.30 -15.30
CA PRO A 327 -17.94 3.45 -14.80
C PRO A 327 -17.45 2.11 -14.21
N VAL A 328 -16.23 1.72 -14.58
CA VAL A 328 -15.54 0.52 -14.10
C VAL A 328 -15.27 0.59 -12.60
N MET A 329 -14.81 1.74 -12.07
CA MET A 329 -14.55 1.90 -10.63
C MET A 329 -15.84 1.75 -9.83
N TRP A 330 -16.91 2.43 -10.26
CA TRP A 330 -18.22 2.35 -9.62
C TRP A 330 -18.77 0.91 -9.62
N PHE A 331 -18.60 0.19 -10.73
CA PHE A 331 -19.03 -1.21 -10.84
C PHE A 331 -18.31 -2.11 -9.82
N PHE A 332 -16.99 -2.00 -9.67
CA PHE A 332 -16.24 -2.80 -8.70
C PHE A 332 -16.63 -2.47 -7.25
N VAL A 333 -16.92 -1.22 -6.95
CA VAL A 333 -17.44 -0.84 -5.63
C VAL A 333 -18.80 -1.48 -5.38
N CYS A 334 -19.72 -1.46 -6.37
CA CYS A 334 -21.01 -2.13 -6.26
C CYS A 334 -20.85 -3.64 -6.01
N GLU A 335 -19.90 -4.30 -6.67
CA GLU A 335 -19.56 -5.72 -6.45
C GLU A 335 -19.13 -5.98 -4.99
N HIS A 336 -18.25 -5.14 -4.45
CA HIS A 336 -17.78 -5.30 -3.07
C HIS A 336 -18.87 -5.04 -2.03
N VAL A 337 -19.67 -3.99 -2.23
CA VAL A 337 -20.82 -3.70 -1.36
C VAL A 337 -21.81 -4.84 -1.39
N ALA A 338 -22.13 -5.37 -2.59
CA ALA A 338 -23.02 -6.51 -2.72
C ALA A 338 -22.48 -7.77 -2.02
N SER A 339 -21.18 -8.05 -2.15
CA SER A 339 -20.51 -9.13 -1.43
C SER A 339 -20.66 -8.98 0.09
N GLY A 340 -20.50 -7.75 0.62
CA GLY A 340 -20.76 -7.42 2.02
C GLY A 340 -22.19 -7.77 2.44
N PHE A 341 -23.21 -7.32 1.70
CA PHE A 341 -24.61 -7.64 1.99
C PHE A 341 -24.91 -9.14 1.92
N ILE A 342 -24.34 -9.86 0.95
CA ILE A 342 -24.48 -11.33 0.83
C ILE A 342 -23.93 -12.02 2.07
N CYS A 343 -22.72 -11.66 2.49
CA CYS A 343 -22.08 -12.23 3.68
C CYS A 343 -22.88 -11.88 4.94
N THR A 344 -23.32 -10.63 5.12
CA THR A 344 -24.12 -10.24 6.29
C THR A 344 -25.45 -11.00 6.33
N THR A 345 -26.09 -11.20 5.18
CA THR A 345 -27.35 -11.95 5.08
C THR A 345 -27.15 -13.41 5.47
N TYR A 346 -26.09 -14.06 4.99
CA TYR A 346 -25.76 -15.42 5.43
C TYR A 346 -25.44 -15.49 6.92
N LEU A 347 -24.74 -14.49 7.48
CA LEU A 347 -24.42 -14.45 8.91
C LEU A 347 -25.70 -14.39 9.74
N CYS A 348 -26.66 -13.57 9.31
CA CYS A 348 -27.97 -13.45 9.94
C CYS A 348 -28.76 -14.75 9.82
N ILE A 349 -28.78 -15.40 8.66
CA ILE A 349 -29.44 -16.70 8.48
C ILE A 349 -28.81 -17.76 9.38
N SER A 350 -27.48 -17.84 9.43
CA SER A 350 -26.76 -18.77 10.33
C SER A 350 -26.98 -18.47 11.81
N ALA A 351 -27.24 -17.21 12.18
CA ALA A 351 -27.62 -16.82 13.53
C ALA A 351 -29.09 -17.18 13.84
N ILE A 352 -30.02 -16.99 12.90
CA ILE A 352 -31.43 -17.42 13.04
C ILE A 352 -31.51 -18.93 13.20
N GLN A 353 -30.67 -19.70 12.49
CA GLN A 353 -30.59 -21.15 12.62
C GLN A 353 -30.14 -21.64 14.00
N LEU A 354 -29.57 -20.77 14.85
CA LEU A 354 -29.29 -21.11 16.25
C LEU A 354 -30.53 -21.09 17.14
N ILE A 355 -31.60 -20.42 16.70
CA ILE A 355 -32.83 -20.34 17.46
C ILE A 355 -33.58 -21.67 17.28
N PRO A 356 -33.86 -22.40 18.37
CA PRO A 356 -34.60 -23.66 18.28
C PRO A 356 -35.99 -23.40 17.68
N SER A 357 -36.29 -24.07 16.56
CA SER A 357 -37.58 -23.95 15.88
C SER A 357 -38.60 -24.89 16.54
N PRO A 358 -39.77 -24.39 16.96
CA PRO A 358 -40.88 -25.25 17.41
C PRO A 358 -41.60 -25.96 16.25
N PHE A 359 -41.29 -25.61 14.99
CA PHE A 359 -41.97 -26.14 13.82
C PHE A 359 -41.29 -27.41 13.28
N SER A 360 -42.09 -28.42 12.91
CA SER A 360 -41.65 -29.68 12.29
C SER A 360 -41.29 -29.55 10.79
N HIS A 361 -41.41 -28.34 10.23
CA HIS A 361 -41.15 -28.05 8.83
C HIS A 361 -39.98 -27.09 8.66
N VAL A 362 -39.04 -27.46 7.78
CA VAL A 362 -37.91 -26.61 7.40
C VAL A 362 -38.19 -25.97 6.05
N ILE A 363 -38.03 -24.64 5.99
CA ILE A 363 -38.04 -23.88 4.75
C ILE A 363 -36.66 -23.99 4.12
N THR A 364 -36.59 -24.52 2.89
CA THR A 364 -35.33 -24.54 2.13
C THR A 364 -35.13 -23.22 1.42
N PHE A 365 -33.87 -22.76 1.37
CA PHE A 365 -33.48 -21.57 0.60
C PHE A 365 -32.36 -21.95 -0.38
N SER A 366 -32.20 -21.19 -1.47
CA SER A 366 -31.10 -21.37 -2.44
C SER A 366 -30.04 -20.28 -2.24
N PRO A 367 -28.90 -20.57 -1.59
CA PRO A 367 -27.84 -19.60 -1.34
C PRO A 367 -27.39 -18.91 -2.64
N THR A 368 -27.10 -19.68 -3.69
CA THR A 368 -26.59 -19.16 -4.97
C THR A 368 -27.56 -18.19 -5.63
N THR A 369 -28.86 -18.48 -5.59
CA THR A 369 -29.90 -17.61 -6.17
C THR A 369 -29.98 -16.30 -5.39
N MET A 370 -29.92 -16.37 -4.06
CA MET A 370 -29.88 -15.18 -3.20
C MET A 370 -28.65 -14.33 -3.51
N ALA A 371 -27.46 -14.93 -3.54
CA ALA A 371 -26.21 -14.23 -3.81
C ALA A 371 -26.23 -13.53 -5.19
N TYR A 372 -26.68 -14.23 -6.23
CA TYR A 372 -26.79 -13.65 -7.58
C TYR A 372 -27.84 -12.53 -7.65
N GLY A 373 -29.00 -12.72 -6.99
CA GLY A 373 -30.05 -11.70 -6.91
C GLY A 373 -29.59 -10.43 -6.22
N VAL A 374 -28.88 -10.56 -5.10
CA VAL A 374 -28.31 -9.42 -4.37
C VAL A 374 -27.25 -8.71 -5.21
N PHE A 375 -26.34 -9.46 -5.83
CA PHE A 375 -25.29 -8.90 -6.68
C PHE A 375 -25.85 -8.08 -7.85
N VAL A 376 -26.72 -8.69 -8.66
CA VAL A 376 -27.32 -8.02 -9.82
C VAL A 376 -28.22 -6.88 -9.38
N GLY A 377 -29.03 -7.08 -8.33
CA GLY A 377 -29.95 -6.06 -7.84
C GLY A 377 -29.23 -4.83 -7.30
N ILE A 378 -28.15 -5.00 -6.53
CA ILE A 378 -27.36 -3.88 -6.01
C ILE A 378 -26.64 -3.17 -7.16
N ALA A 379 -25.97 -3.90 -8.06
CA ALA A 379 -25.31 -3.31 -9.21
C ALA A 379 -26.28 -2.44 -10.04
N VAL A 380 -27.46 -2.97 -10.40
CA VAL A 380 -28.46 -2.22 -11.15
C VAL A 380 -28.99 -1.04 -10.35
N ALA A 381 -29.40 -1.25 -9.10
CA ALA A 381 -29.99 -0.19 -8.29
C ALA A 381 -29.02 0.97 -8.03
N TRP A 382 -27.76 0.67 -7.73
CA TRP A 382 -26.74 1.68 -7.47
C TRP A 382 -26.28 2.38 -8.75
N THR A 383 -26.13 1.68 -9.87
CA THR A 383 -25.85 2.32 -11.16
C THR A 383 -26.99 3.25 -11.59
N CYS A 384 -28.26 2.87 -11.39
CA CYS A 384 -29.40 3.73 -11.72
C CYS A 384 -29.52 4.96 -10.82
N GLN A 385 -28.98 4.91 -9.59
CA GLN A 385 -29.01 6.01 -8.64
C GLN A 385 -27.73 6.85 -8.63
N TYR A 386 -26.72 6.50 -9.45
CA TYR A 386 -25.43 7.18 -9.43
C TYR A 386 -25.56 8.70 -9.63
N GLU A 387 -26.31 9.14 -10.65
CA GLU A 387 -26.52 10.57 -10.91
C GLU A 387 -27.27 11.28 -9.77
N ASN A 388 -28.25 10.61 -9.14
CA ASN A 388 -28.97 11.17 -8.00
C ASN A 388 -28.08 11.29 -6.75
N LEU A 389 -27.20 10.31 -6.52
CA LEU A 389 -26.23 10.33 -5.42
C LEU A 389 -25.20 11.44 -5.63
N MET A 390 -24.77 11.66 -6.88
CA MET A 390 -23.91 12.77 -7.26
C MET A 390 -24.58 14.11 -7.03
N LYS A 391 -25.83 14.24 -7.49
CA LYS A 391 -26.61 15.45 -7.28
C LYS A 391 -26.73 15.76 -5.79
N LYS A 392 -27.16 14.81 -4.97
CA LYS A 392 -27.20 14.95 -3.50
C LYS A 392 -25.85 15.29 -2.87
N PHE A 393 -24.75 14.76 -3.41
CA PHE A 393 -23.41 15.07 -2.93
C PHE A 393 -23.02 16.53 -3.19
N ASN A 394 -23.45 17.08 -4.33
CA ASN A 394 -23.24 18.49 -4.71
C ASN A 394 -24.24 19.43 -4.04
N ASP A 395 -25.44 18.96 -3.74
CA ASP A 395 -26.49 19.67 -3.00
C ASP A 395 -26.28 19.60 -1.47
N ALA A 396 -25.07 19.23 -1.03
CA ALA A 396 -24.76 19.17 0.39
C ALA A 396 -24.97 20.55 1.05
N PRO A 397 -25.40 20.60 2.31
CA PRO A 397 -25.55 21.86 3.05
C PRO A 397 -24.27 22.68 2.95
N TYR A 398 -24.42 23.95 2.59
CA TYR A 398 -23.33 24.89 2.40
C TYR A 398 -23.49 26.07 3.37
N LEU A 399 -22.35 26.65 3.77
CA LEU A 399 -22.31 27.80 4.69
C LEU A 399 -22.31 29.12 3.93
N LEU A 400 -21.70 29.14 2.74
CA LEU A 400 -21.53 30.34 1.92
C LEU A 400 -21.71 30.00 0.44
N GLY A 401 -22.50 30.81 -0.26
CA GLY A 401 -22.81 30.63 -1.68
C GLY A 401 -22.77 31.94 -2.47
N PHE A 402 -23.09 31.85 -3.76
CA PHE A 402 -23.22 32.98 -4.68
C PHE A 402 -24.69 33.30 -4.94
N ASN A 403 -25.07 34.58 -4.86
CA ASN A 403 -26.43 35.01 -5.15
C ASN A 403 -26.59 35.32 -6.65
N ILE A 404 -26.87 34.30 -7.44
CA ILE A 404 -27.00 34.44 -8.90
C ILE A 404 -28.48 34.67 -9.21
N SER A 405 -28.80 35.86 -9.73
CA SER A 405 -30.19 36.23 -10.09
C SER A 405 -31.21 36.05 -8.95
N GLY A 406 -30.82 36.31 -7.70
CA GLY A 406 -31.69 36.19 -6.53
C GLY A 406 -31.78 34.78 -5.92
N VAL A 407 -31.08 33.80 -6.50
CA VAL A 407 -30.99 32.43 -5.99
C VAL A 407 -29.60 32.18 -5.44
N LEU A 408 -29.52 31.63 -4.23
CA LEU A 408 -28.25 31.28 -3.61
C LEU A 408 -27.79 29.92 -4.13
N HIS A 409 -26.63 29.89 -4.79
CA HIS A 409 -26.01 28.69 -5.33
C HIS A 409 -24.81 28.27 -4.49
N PRO A 410 -24.66 26.97 -4.17
CA PRO A 410 -23.47 26.46 -3.50
C PRO A 410 -22.20 26.68 -4.33
N SER A 411 -21.13 27.05 -3.64
CA SER A 411 -19.75 26.95 -4.11
C SER A 411 -18.92 26.35 -2.95
N GLY A 412 -17.65 26.01 -3.12
CA GLY A 412 -16.81 25.15 -2.25
C GLY A 412 -16.92 25.21 -0.70
N ALA A 413 -17.61 26.17 -0.08
CA ALA A 413 -17.85 26.27 1.36
C ALA A 413 -18.97 25.35 1.90
N TYR A 414 -18.74 24.04 1.93
CA TYR A 414 -19.68 23.06 2.47
C TYR A 414 -19.63 22.94 4.00
N ALA A 415 -20.75 22.62 4.63
CA ALA A 415 -20.81 22.32 6.06
C ALA A 415 -20.03 21.03 6.38
N PRO A 416 -19.21 21.00 7.45
CA PRO A 416 -18.25 19.92 7.70
C PRO A 416 -18.85 18.52 7.92
N ASP A 417 -20.13 18.45 8.30
CA ASP A 417 -20.86 17.18 8.56
C ASP A 417 -22.17 17.08 7.75
N GLY A 418 -22.34 17.91 6.70
CA GLY A 418 -23.61 17.98 5.97
C GLY A 418 -23.81 16.89 4.91
N VAL A 419 -22.75 16.15 4.53
CA VAL A 419 -22.81 15.25 3.37
C VAL A 419 -23.43 13.91 3.74
N GLU A 420 -24.59 13.61 3.16
CA GLU A 420 -25.22 12.29 3.26
C GLU A 420 -24.28 11.20 2.70
N THR A 421 -23.97 10.16 3.49
CA THR A 421 -23.16 9.03 3.04
C THR A 421 -23.89 8.22 1.96
N VAL A 422 -23.16 7.58 1.04
CA VAL A 422 -23.79 6.72 0.02
C VAL A 422 -24.63 5.62 0.68
N ILE A 423 -24.15 5.06 1.79
CA ILE A 423 -24.86 3.97 2.47
C ILE A 423 -26.17 4.45 3.11
N SER A 424 -26.22 5.64 3.71
CA SER A 424 -27.48 6.18 4.26
C SER A 424 -28.49 6.45 3.15
N ALA A 425 -28.04 7.01 2.02
CA ALA A 425 -28.89 7.27 0.87
C ALA A 425 -29.43 5.98 0.21
N MET A 426 -28.62 4.91 0.20
CA MET A 426 -28.92 3.64 -0.48
C MET A 426 -29.40 2.52 0.44
N ALA A 427 -29.50 2.74 1.76
CA ALA A 427 -29.83 1.71 2.74
C ALA A 427 -31.19 1.06 2.45
N SER A 428 -32.24 1.87 2.23
CA SER A 428 -33.60 1.39 1.97
C SER A 428 -33.68 0.56 0.69
N THR A 429 -33.08 1.05 -0.39
CA THR A 429 -33.02 0.37 -1.70
C THR A 429 -32.24 -0.94 -1.60
N SER A 430 -31.10 -0.94 -0.90
CA SER A 430 -30.26 -2.14 -0.73
C SER A 430 -30.96 -3.20 0.11
N LEU A 431 -31.63 -2.79 1.20
CA LEU A 431 -32.44 -3.69 2.03
C LEU A 431 -33.61 -4.30 1.25
N LEU A 432 -34.29 -3.51 0.40
CA LEU A 432 -35.37 -4.02 -0.45
C LEU A 432 -34.84 -5.07 -1.46
N VAL A 433 -33.69 -4.82 -2.07
CA VAL A 433 -33.04 -5.78 -2.99
C VAL A 433 -32.67 -7.08 -2.27
N VAL A 434 -32.09 -6.97 -1.07
CA VAL A 434 -31.74 -8.14 -0.25
C VAL A 434 -32.98 -8.94 0.14
N ALA A 435 -34.03 -8.27 0.64
CA ALA A 435 -35.29 -8.91 1.01
C ALA A 435 -35.96 -9.60 -0.20
N ALA A 436 -36.03 -8.93 -1.35
CA ALA A 436 -36.58 -9.50 -2.57
C ALA A 436 -35.77 -10.73 -3.05
N SER A 437 -34.44 -10.69 -2.93
CA SER A 437 -33.55 -11.80 -3.32
C SER A 437 -33.70 -13.01 -2.39
N VAL A 438 -33.87 -12.79 -1.09
CA VAL A 438 -34.17 -13.85 -0.11
C VAL A 438 -35.52 -14.49 -0.40
N VAL A 439 -36.57 -13.69 -0.62
CA VAL A 439 -37.91 -14.20 -0.96
C VAL A 439 -37.88 -15.00 -2.26
N LEU A 440 -37.20 -14.50 -3.29
CA LEU A 440 -37.04 -15.20 -4.57
C LEU A 440 -36.29 -16.52 -4.39
N ALA A 441 -35.22 -16.55 -3.58
CA ALA A 441 -34.46 -17.76 -3.29
C ALA A 441 -35.29 -18.83 -2.56
N ILE A 442 -36.15 -18.41 -1.63
CA ILE A 442 -37.09 -19.29 -0.92
C ILE A 442 -38.15 -19.82 -1.90
N LEU A 443 -38.80 -18.94 -2.68
CA LEU A 443 -39.84 -19.33 -3.64
C LEU A 443 -39.31 -20.28 -4.71
N LEU A 444 -38.11 -20.02 -5.24
CA LEU A 444 -37.47 -20.88 -6.24
C LEU A 444 -37.14 -22.26 -5.63
N SER A 445 -36.62 -22.29 -4.41
CA SER A 445 -36.35 -23.54 -3.69
C SER A 445 -37.63 -24.37 -3.49
N ILE A 446 -38.72 -23.73 -3.05
CA ILE A 446 -40.04 -24.37 -2.90
C ILE A 446 -40.55 -24.89 -4.24
N CYS A 447 -40.43 -24.12 -5.32
CA CYS A 447 -40.89 -24.52 -6.66
C CYS A 447 -40.10 -25.71 -7.22
N LEU A 448 -38.77 -25.67 -7.14
CA LEU A 448 -37.90 -26.75 -7.58
C LEU A 448 -38.18 -28.02 -6.77
N ARG A 449 -38.40 -27.88 -5.48
CA ARG A 449 -38.74 -29.00 -4.61
C ARG A 449 -40.10 -29.60 -4.94
N LYS A 450 -41.13 -28.78 -5.09
CA LYS A 450 -42.47 -29.23 -5.48
C LYS A 450 -42.42 -29.97 -6.83
N ARG A 451 -41.60 -29.49 -7.76
CA ARG A 451 -41.39 -30.13 -9.07
C ARG A 451 -40.69 -31.48 -8.97
N ASN A 452 -39.66 -31.60 -8.12
CA ASN A 452 -38.82 -32.79 -8.05
C ASN A 452 -39.33 -33.86 -7.07
N GLN A 453 -39.98 -33.46 -5.96
CA GLN A 453 -40.35 -34.33 -4.84
C GLN A 453 -41.85 -34.38 -4.56
N GLY A 454 -42.68 -33.61 -5.29
CA GLY A 454 -44.13 -33.56 -5.09
C GLY A 454 -44.61 -32.93 -3.78
N THR A 455 -43.69 -32.55 -2.88
CA THR A 455 -43.97 -32.00 -1.55
C THR A 455 -43.40 -30.59 -1.40
N LEU A 456 -44.08 -29.77 -0.59
CA LEU A 456 -43.75 -28.35 -0.41
C LEU A 456 -42.72 -28.12 0.72
N PHE A 457 -42.71 -28.98 1.73
CA PHE A 457 -41.86 -28.87 2.92
C PHE A 457 -41.06 -30.16 3.13
N MET A 458 -39.87 -30.03 3.74
CA MET A 458 -39.15 -31.20 4.26
C MET A 458 -39.91 -31.69 5.50
N ASN A 459 -40.30 -32.97 5.52
CA ASN A 459 -40.74 -33.59 6.75
C ASN A 459 -39.50 -34.01 7.57
N LEU A 460 -39.34 -33.44 8.76
CA LEU A 460 -38.25 -33.75 9.70
C LEU A 460 -38.42 -35.11 10.41
N ASP A 461 -39.58 -35.75 10.29
CA ASP A 461 -39.80 -37.07 10.92
C ASP A 461 -38.79 -38.11 10.44
N TRP A 462 -38.37 -38.05 9.16
CA TRP A 462 -37.35 -38.94 8.61
C TRP A 462 -35.96 -38.73 9.24
N THR A 463 -35.59 -37.48 9.57
CA THR A 463 -34.32 -37.17 10.22
C THR A 463 -34.30 -37.59 11.69
N ARG A 464 -35.42 -37.56 12.40
CA ARG A 464 -35.54 -38.03 13.79
C ARG A 464 -35.30 -39.55 13.92
N THR A 465 -35.73 -40.32 12.93
CA THR A 465 -35.59 -41.79 12.92
C THR A 465 -34.23 -42.29 12.44
N ASN A 466 -33.39 -41.42 11.86
CA ASN A 466 -32.13 -41.82 11.25
C ASN A 466 -30.96 -41.69 12.24
N GLY A 467 -30.60 -42.79 12.90
CA GLY A 467 -29.61 -42.83 14.00
C GLY A 467 -28.23 -42.25 13.66
N PHE A 468 -27.84 -42.23 12.39
CA PHE A 468 -26.59 -41.62 11.91
C PHE A 468 -26.58 -40.09 12.05
N LEU A 469 -27.72 -39.41 11.77
CA LEU A 469 -27.83 -37.95 11.89
C LEU A 469 -27.88 -37.48 13.35
N ASN A 470 -28.41 -38.32 14.26
CA ASN A 470 -28.36 -38.07 15.70
C ASN A 470 -26.94 -38.17 16.27
N GLN A 471 -26.05 -38.98 15.68
CA GLN A 471 -24.64 -39.10 16.09
C GLN A 471 -23.77 -37.93 15.56
N CYS A 472 -24.14 -37.29 14.46
CA CYS A 472 -23.40 -36.14 13.91
C CYS A 472 -23.63 -34.81 14.66
N GLY A 473 -24.35 -34.81 15.79
CA GLY A 473 -24.51 -33.62 16.61
C GLY A 473 -25.33 -32.50 15.95
N MET A 474 -26.38 -32.83 15.19
CA MET A 474 -27.45 -31.85 14.99
C MET A 474 -27.95 -31.40 16.38
N PRO A 475 -28.17 -30.10 16.62
CA PRO A 475 -28.31 -29.56 17.97
C PRO A 475 -29.48 -30.18 18.74
N ASN A 476 -29.15 -31.08 19.67
CA ASN A 476 -30.06 -31.75 20.60
C ASN A 476 -30.44 -30.84 21.78
N TRP A 477 -31.10 -29.70 21.53
CA TRP A 477 -31.62 -28.83 22.60
C TRP A 477 -33.10 -29.10 22.95
N ILE A 478 -33.73 -30.12 22.35
CA ILE A 478 -35.13 -30.48 22.64
C ILE A 478 -35.23 -31.67 23.63
N THR A 479 -34.15 -32.39 23.94
CA THR A 479 -34.22 -33.59 24.78
C THR A 479 -33.85 -33.39 26.26
N SER A 480 -33.40 -32.21 26.70
CA SER A 480 -32.97 -32.00 28.10
C SER A 480 -34.01 -31.39 29.06
N CYS A 481 -35.26 -31.14 28.64
CA CYS A 481 -36.30 -30.57 29.50
C CYS A 481 -37.45 -31.52 29.91
N PHE A 482 -37.39 -32.80 29.59
CA PHE A 482 -38.38 -33.78 30.09
C PHE A 482 -37.68 -35.02 30.64
N ALA A 483 -37.07 -34.87 31.82
CA ALA A 483 -36.73 -35.98 32.70
C ALA A 483 -37.38 -35.72 34.06
N SER A 484 -38.65 -36.12 34.20
CA SER A 484 -39.26 -36.44 35.50
C SER A 484 -40.35 -37.51 35.27
N PRO A 485 -40.39 -38.59 36.07
CA PRO A 485 -41.37 -39.64 35.89
C PRO A 485 -42.67 -39.40 36.70
N ALA A 486 -43.79 -39.72 36.04
CA ALA A 486 -45.14 -40.02 36.59
C ALA A 486 -46.08 -38.83 36.96
N PRO A 487 -47.42 -39.04 37.05
CA PRO A 487 -48.25 -40.20 36.66
C PRO A 487 -49.42 -39.86 35.71
N LYS A 488 -50.03 -40.92 35.16
CA LYS A 488 -51.32 -40.91 34.45
C LYS A 488 -52.40 -40.21 35.30
N SER A 489 -53.01 -39.14 34.80
CA SER A 489 -54.42 -38.87 35.08
C SER A 489 -55.07 -38.05 33.97
N ARG A 490 -56.30 -38.46 33.70
CA ARG A 490 -57.23 -38.01 32.66
C ARG A 490 -58.07 -36.90 33.27
N TRP A 491 -58.07 -35.70 32.68
CA TRP A 491 -59.11 -34.68 32.90
C TRP A 491 -59.42 -33.98 31.58
N ASP A 492 -60.69 -34.12 31.19
CA ASP A 492 -61.36 -33.44 30.08
C ASP A 492 -61.62 -31.95 30.41
N MET A 493 -61.61 -31.10 29.39
CA MET A 493 -62.39 -29.85 29.25
C MET A 493 -62.18 -29.27 27.83
N PRO A 494 -63.10 -28.45 27.29
CA PRO A 494 -63.94 -28.87 26.18
C PRO A 494 -63.76 -28.02 24.92
N ALA A 495 -64.39 -28.52 23.86
CA ALA A 495 -64.54 -27.88 22.55
C ALA A 495 -65.12 -26.47 22.61
N LEU A 496 -64.47 -25.53 21.91
CA LEU A 496 -65.09 -24.34 21.32
C LEU A 496 -64.17 -23.77 20.24
N PHE A 497 -64.37 -24.23 19.00
CA PHE A 497 -64.40 -23.47 17.74
C PHE A 497 -64.26 -24.44 16.56
N ASN A 498 -65.40 -24.99 16.16
CA ASN A 498 -65.52 -25.79 14.95
C ASN A 498 -66.03 -24.88 13.83
N LEU A 499 -65.11 -24.26 13.09
CA LEU A 499 -65.43 -23.63 11.80
C LEU A 499 -65.00 -24.59 10.69
N ARG A 500 -65.97 -25.42 10.29
CA ARG A 500 -65.96 -26.16 9.02
C ARG A 500 -65.83 -25.16 7.88
N LEU A 501 -64.68 -25.15 7.20
CA LEU A 501 -64.59 -24.66 5.83
C LEU A 501 -64.38 -25.85 4.89
N GLY A 502 -65.39 -26.04 4.05
CA GLY A 502 -65.54 -27.18 3.15
C GLY A 502 -64.46 -27.24 2.07
N LYS A 503 -64.35 -28.45 1.52
CA LYS A 503 -63.63 -28.75 0.28
C LYS A 503 -64.13 -27.82 -0.83
N THR A 504 -63.36 -26.80 -1.18
CA THR A 504 -63.53 -26.06 -2.44
C THR A 504 -62.29 -26.21 -3.32
N GLN A 505 -62.58 -26.48 -4.60
CA GLN A 505 -61.70 -26.84 -5.71
C GLN A 505 -60.37 -26.07 -5.86
N PRO A 506 -59.35 -26.68 -6.49
CA PRO A 506 -58.01 -26.12 -6.68
C PRO A 506 -57.91 -24.96 -7.71
N SER A 507 -59.02 -24.44 -8.22
CA SER A 507 -59.03 -23.43 -9.28
C SER A 507 -58.73 -22.00 -8.81
N ARG A 508 -59.01 -21.65 -7.54
CA ARG A 508 -58.78 -20.29 -7.01
C ARG A 508 -57.32 -19.99 -6.65
N ALA A 509 -56.55 -20.98 -6.20
CA ALA A 509 -55.13 -20.82 -5.90
C ALA A 509 -54.30 -20.55 -7.18
N LEU A 510 -54.67 -21.18 -8.30
CA LEU A 510 -54.05 -20.92 -9.60
C LEU A 510 -54.41 -19.52 -10.15
N GLN A 511 -55.60 -19.02 -9.84
CA GLN A 511 -56.04 -17.67 -10.18
C GLN A 511 -55.34 -16.59 -9.33
N CYS A 512 -55.04 -16.89 -8.05
CA CYS A 512 -54.27 -16.02 -7.17
C CYS A 512 -52.79 -15.95 -7.57
N LEU A 513 -52.19 -17.08 -7.97
CA LEU A 513 -50.84 -17.14 -8.54
C LEU A 513 -50.73 -16.42 -9.90
N ARG A 514 -51.76 -16.49 -10.76
CA ARG A 514 -51.80 -15.71 -12.00
C ARG A 514 -51.92 -14.20 -11.73
N ARG A 515 -52.71 -13.79 -10.74
CA ARG A 515 -52.83 -12.38 -10.32
C ARG A 515 -51.56 -11.85 -9.63
N MET A 516 -50.85 -12.68 -8.85
CA MET A 516 -49.54 -12.33 -8.29
C MET A 516 -48.47 -12.23 -9.38
N LYS A 517 -48.43 -13.16 -10.35
CA LYS A 517 -47.53 -13.07 -11.52
C LYS A 517 -47.79 -11.80 -12.32
N GLN A 518 -49.06 -11.41 -12.52
CA GLN A 518 -49.43 -10.15 -13.16
C GLN A 518 -49.01 -8.93 -12.34
N ARG A 519 -49.21 -8.93 -11.01
CA ARG A 519 -48.84 -7.78 -10.14
C ARG A 519 -47.34 -7.62 -9.96
N VAL A 520 -46.56 -8.70 -9.87
CA VAL A 520 -45.09 -8.65 -9.82
C VAL A 520 -44.52 -8.24 -11.18
N SER A 521 -45.09 -8.74 -12.28
CA SER A 521 -44.70 -8.29 -13.62
C SER A 521 -45.03 -6.82 -13.85
N ILE A 522 -46.19 -6.32 -13.37
CA ILE A 522 -46.58 -4.90 -13.44
C ILE A 522 -45.71 -4.03 -12.51
N ALA A 523 -45.30 -4.53 -11.34
CA ALA A 523 -44.39 -3.82 -10.43
C ALA A 523 -42.97 -3.71 -11.02
N CYS A 524 -42.42 -4.79 -11.59
CA CYS A 524 -41.15 -4.75 -12.32
C CYS A 524 -41.22 -3.90 -13.60
N PHE A 525 -42.34 -3.92 -14.33
CA PHE A 525 -42.54 -3.08 -15.52
C PHE A 525 -42.73 -1.61 -15.16
N ARG A 526 -43.42 -1.27 -14.06
CA ARG A 526 -43.52 0.10 -13.54
C ARG A 526 -42.16 0.62 -13.06
N PHE A 527 -41.37 -0.23 -12.41
CA PHE A 527 -39.99 0.10 -11.99
C PHE A 527 -39.06 0.31 -13.19
N CYS A 528 -39.20 -0.48 -14.26
CA CYS A 528 -38.49 -0.24 -15.53
C CYS A 528 -39.02 0.98 -16.30
N SER A 529 -40.32 1.31 -16.23
CA SER A 529 -40.91 2.43 -16.98
C SER A 529 -40.54 3.82 -16.44
N GLN A 530 -40.08 3.92 -15.19
CA GLN A 530 -39.53 5.16 -14.62
C GLN A 530 -38.05 5.37 -14.98
N CYS A 531 -37.35 4.31 -15.42
CA CYS A 531 -36.05 4.42 -16.04
C CYS A 531 -36.25 4.62 -17.55
N LYS A 532 -36.03 5.84 -18.06
CA LYS A 532 -36.03 6.12 -19.50
C LYS A 532 -34.76 5.55 -20.14
N ILE A 533 -34.63 4.22 -20.11
CA ILE A 533 -33.58 3.49 -20.83
C ILE A 533 -34.14 3.28 -22.23
N ASP A 534 -33.52 3.94 -23.21
CA ASP A 534 -33.78 3.68 -24.62
C ASP A 534 -33.19 2.30 -24.98
N CYS A 535 -33.94 1.23 -24.67
CA CYS A 535 -33.63 -0.13 -25.08
C CYS A 535 -33.99 -0.34 -26.56
N ARG A 536 -33.32 0.36 -27.47
CA ARG A 536 -33.17 -0.07 -28.87
C ARG A 536 -31.71 -0.49 -29.06
N HIS A 537 -31.51 -1.71 -29.58
CA HIS A 537 -30.24 -2.42 -29.85
C HIS A 537 -29.82 -3.49 -28.83
N GLY A 538 -30.70 -4.48 -28.62
CA GLY A 538 -30.29 -5.79 -28.14
C GLY A 538 -29.71 -6.64 -29.28
N ARG A 539 -28.40 -6.50 -29.57
CA ARG A 539 -27.55 -7.52 -30.24
C ARG A 539 -26.07 -7.14 -30.10
N LEU A 540 -25.39 -7.76 -29.14
CA LEU A 540 -23.93 -7.73 -29.05
C LEU A 540 -23.35 -8.68 -30.12
N ARG A 541 -22.91 -8.15 -31.26
CA ARG A 541 -21.98 -8.82 -32.18
C ARG A 541 -20.76 -7.91 -32.33
N LEU A 542 -19.62 -8.37 -31.83
CA LEU A 542 -18.30 -7.79 -32.07
C LEU A 542 -17.96 -7.93 -33.56
N TYR A 543 -17.91 -6.81 -34.30
CA TYR A 543 -17.08 -6.66 -35.50
C TYR A 543 -16.66 -5.19 -35.65
N LEU A 544 -15.36 -4.99 -35.92
CA LEU A 544 -14.72 -3.75 -36.35
C LEU A 544 -15.16 -3.40 -37.79
N ALA A 545 -15.68 -2.19 -38.03
CA ALA A 545 -15.65 -1.47 -39.33
C ALA A 545 -16.30 -0.05 -39.22
N PRO A 546 -15.96 0.91 -40.10
CA PRO A 546 -15.91 2.34 -39.80
C PRO A 546 -17.19 3.13 -40.12
N SER A 547 -17.29 4.31 -39.49
CA SER A 547 -18.41 5.25 -39.51
C SER A 547 -18.67 5.89 -40.89
N ARG A 548 -19.90 5.79 -41.39
CA ARG A 548 -20.49 6.71 -42.37
C ARG A 548 -21.53 7.59 -41.69
N GLY A 549 -21.45 8.89 -41.96
CA GLY A 549 -22.27 9.93 -41.36
C GLY A 549 -23.76 9.82 -41.67
N ILE A 550 -24.57 10.28 -40.73
CA ILE A 550 -26.01 10.48 -40.91
C ILE A 550 -26.38 11.88 -40.42
N ARG A 551 -27.20 12.51 -41.27
CA ARG A 551 -27.77 13.85 -41.25
C ARG A 551 -28.59 14.15 -40.00
N SER A 552 -28.55 15.41 -39.57
CA SER A 552 -29.50 16.00 -38.62
C SER A 552 -30.88 16.22 -39.27
N PRO A 553 -31.98 16.12 -38.52
CA PRO A 553 -33.26 16.67 -38.94
C PRO A 553 -33.37 18.14 -38.52
N GLN A 554 -33.59 19.00 -39.51
CA GLN A 554 -34.08 20.38 -39.34
C GLN A 554 -35.54 20.35 -38.89
N GLU A 555 -35.84 21.02 -37.77
CA GLU A 555 -37.17 21.56 -37.51
C GLU A 555 -37.13 23.08 -37.70
N SER A 556 -38.02 23.53 -38.58
CA SER A 556 -38.21 24.89 -39.07
C SER A 556 -39.16 25.70 -38.17
N MET A 557 -38.83 26.97 -37.92
CA MET A 557 -39.82 28.03 -37.70
C MET A 557 -39.38 29.32 -38.41
N PRO A 558 -40.32 30.20 -38.81
CA PRO A 558 -40.20 30.99 -40.03
C PRO A 558 -39.67 32.43 -39.85
N GLU A 559 -38.98 32.84 -40.92
CA GLU A 559 -38.86 34.16 -41.54
C GLU A 559 -39.30 35.44 -40.80
N LEU A 560 -38.35 36.37 -40.68
CA LEU A 560 -38.56 37.78 -41.01
C LEU A 560 -37.28 38.33 -41.68
N ALA A 561 -37.42 38.72 -42.94
CA ALA A 561 -36.35 39.11 -43.84
C ALA A 561 -36.04 40.62 -43.77
N ALA A 562 -34.76 40.97 -43.92
CA ALA A 562 -34.34 42.24 -44.49
C ALA A 562 -33.05 42.04 -45.32
N LYS A 563 -33.14 42.48 -46.59
CA LYS A 563 -32.17 42.37 -47.69
C LYS A 563 -31.01 43.36 -47.58
N SER A 564 -29.85 43.00 -48.15
CA SER A 564 -29.00 43.81 -49.06
C SER A 564 -27.65 43.07 -49.28
N THR A 565 -27.44 42.33 -50.39
CA THR A 565 -26.72 42.72 -51.64
C THR A 565 -25.30 43.28 -51.43
N SER A 566 -24.22 42.91 -52.13
CA SER A 566 -23.92 41.92 -53.18
C SER A 566 -22.43 42.08 -53.62
N THR A 567 -21.68 40.97 -53.78
CA THR A 567 -20.71 40.65 -54.89
C THR A 567 -19.36 41.41 -55.06
N PRO A 568 -18.37 40.94 -55.88
CA PRO A 568 -17.88 39.57 -56.19
C PRO A 568 -16.33 39.45 -56.44
N GLU A 569 -15.91 38.26 -56.92
CA GLU A 569 -14.67 37.88 -57.68
C GLU A 569 -13.42 37.47 -56.88
N LYS A 570 -12.60 36.47 -57.27
CA LYS A 570 -12.58 35.36 -58.25
C LYS A 570 -11.36 34.47 -57.86
N VAL A 571 -11.48 33.14 -57.78
CA VAL A 571 -10.96 32.10 -58.74
C VAL A 571 -9.41 32.09 -58.87
N VAL A 572 -8.68 31.00 -58.60
CA VAL A 572 -8.33 29.83 -59.46
C VAL A 572 -7.72 28.72 -58.53
N LYS A 573 -8.29 27.51 -58.39
CA LYS A 573 -8.00 26.22 -59.09
C LYS A 573 -6.52 25.77 -58.99
N PHE A 574 -6.12 24.55 -58.61
CA PHE A 574 -6.47 23.23 -59.17
C PHE A 574 -6.11 22.09 -58.19
N MET A 575 -6.63 20.91 -58.52
CA MET A 575 -6.80 19.68 -57.74
C MET A 575 -5.84 18.57 -58.29
N PRO A 576 -6.02 17.25 -58.06
CA PRO A 576 -5.18 16.39 -57.19
C PRO A 576 -4.62 15.12 -57.90
N THR A 577 -3.88 14.27 -57.17
CA THR A 577 -3.73 12.79 -57.35
C THR A 577 -2.59 12.29 -56.45
N CYS A 578 -2.47 11.08 -55.90
CA CYS A 578 -3.26 9.85 -55.73
C CYS A 578 -2.44 8.92 -54.79
N MET A 579 -3.13 8.05 -54.03
CA MET A 579 -2.82 6.66 -53.56
C MET A 579 -1.35 6.25 -53.25
N THR A 580 -1.03 5.51 -52.17
CA THR A 580 -1.41 4.09 -51.90
C THR A 580 -1.11 3.63 -50.46
N HIS A 581 -1.66 2.45 -50.15
CA HIS A 581 -1.78 1.65 -48.92
C HIS A 581 -0.55 0.79 -48.50
N GLU A 582 -0.71 0.11 -47.35
CA GLU A 582 0.01 -1.07 -46.75
C GLU A 582 1.12 -0.77 -45.72
N GLU A 583 1.05 -1.14 -44.43
CA GLU A 583 0.87 -2.40 -43.66
C GLU A 583 2.18 -3.16 -43.27
N PHE A 584 2.23 -3.56 -41.98
CA PHE A 584 3.01 -4.63 -41.32
C PHE A 584 4.45 -4.46 -40.76
N SER A 585 4.48 -4.49 -39.42
CA SER A 585 5.37 -5.08 -38.37
C SER A 585 6.79 -5.66 -38.63
N LEU A 586 7.60 -5.47 -37.56
CA LEU A 586 8.41 -6.45 -36.80
C LEU A 586 9.94 -6.58 -37.04
N GLU A 587 10.65 -6.45 -35.91
CA GLU A 587 11.91 -7.06 -35.45
C GLU A 587 13.32 -6.62 -35.93
N GLN A 588 14.04 -6.06 -34.93
CA GLN A 588 15.41 -6.36 -34.47
C GLN A 588 16.56 -6.72 -35.46
N ALA A 589 17.61 -5.91 -35.29
CA ALA A 589 19.01 -6.28 -35.08
C ALA A 589 20.04 -6.03 -36.20
N LEU A 590 21.19 -5.53 -35.73
CA LEU A 590 22.53 -5.47 -36.33
C LEU A 590 22.82 -4.36 -37.35
N SER A 591 23.63 -3.39 -36.93
CA SER A 591 24.72 -2.93 -37.79
C SER A 591 25.93 -2.47 -36.98
N ARG A 592 27.00 -3.29 -37.07
CA ARG A 592 28.38 -2.88 -36.89
C ARG A 592 28.76 -2.03 -38.12
N ARG A 593 29.38 -0.86 -37.93
CA ARG A 593 30.29 -0.30 -38.94
C ARG A 593 31.57 0.21 -38.29
N ALA A 594 32.66 -0.36 -38.78
CA ALA A 594 34.04 0.00 -38.53
C ALA A 594 34.42 1.27 -39.30
N PHE A 595 35.36 2.04 -38.76
CA PHE A 595 36.28 2.88 -39.53
C PHE A 595 37.69 2.78 -38.93
N ASN A 596 38.65 2.47 -39.80
CA ASN A 596 40.07 2.32 -39.52
C ASN A 596 40.79 3.69 -39.53
N HIS A 597 41.65 3.92 -38.51
CA HIS A 597 43.04 4.46 -38.44
C HIS A 597 43.55 5.59 -39.40
N PRO A 598 44.63 6.38 -39.05
CA PRO A 598 45.80 5.97 -38.24
C PRO A 598 46.50 6.98 -37.27
N ALA A 599 47.25 6.38 -36.34
CA ALA A 599 48.59 6.73 -35.77
C ALA A 599 48.97 8.17 -35.32
N LYS A 600 49.35 8.30 -34.03
CA LYS A 600 50.76 8.49 -33.55
C LYS A 600 50.83 8.59 -32.01
N ASN A 601 51.69 7.76 -31.41
CA ASN A 601 52.20 7.89 -30.02
C ASN A 601 53.28 9.00 -29.95
N PRO A 602 53.64 9.50 -28.75
CA PRO A 602 54.72 8.84 -28.01
C PRO A 602 54.45 8.59 -26.52
N LYS A 603 55.19 7.60 -26.03
CA LYS A 603 55.31 7.09 -24.66
C LYS A 603 55.87 8.13 -23.69
N VAL A 604 55.40 8.09 -22.44
CA VAL A 604 56.25 8.35 -21.26
C VAL A 604 56.09 7.19 -20.29
N THR A 605 57.23 6.58 -19.97
CA THR A 605 57.40 5.45 -19.06
C THR A 605 57.86 5.99 -17.71
N LEU A 606 57.28 5.52 -16.59
CA LEU A 606 57.99 5.50 -15.31
C LEU A 606 57.58 4.27 -14.49
N THR A 607 58.57 3.41 -14.34
CA THR A 607 58.68 2.18 -13.54
C THR A 607 58.78 2.46 -12.04
N LEU A 608 58.25 1.56 -11.18
CA LEU A 608 59.07 0.61 -10.38
C LEU A 608 58.25 -0.20 -9.34
N ARG A 609 58.48 -1.52 -9.43
CA ARG A 609 58.61 -2.58 -8.40
C ARG A 609 57.39 -3.14 -7.63
N PRO A 610 57.22 -4.48 -7.67
CA PRO A 610 56.46 -5.26 -6.69
C PRO A 610 57.40 -5.88 -5.65
N ARG A 611 57.03 -5.85 -4.36
CA ARG A 611 57.50 -6.83 -3.38
C ARG A 611 56.56 -6.94 -2.18
N ASP A 612 56.27 -8.20 -1.89
CA ASP A 612 56.04 -8.81 -0.58
C ASP A 612 54.64 -9.41 -0.35
N ALA A 613 54.67 -10.73 -0.35
CA ALA A 613 53.64 -11.66 0.00
C ALA A 613 53.35 -11.62 1.51
N TYR A 614 52.09 -11.79 1.88
CA TYR A 614 51.70 -12.15 3.25
C TYR A 614 51.12 -13.57 3.28
N PRO A 615 51.74 -14.50 4.01
CA PRO A 615 51.08 -15.69 4.52
C PRO A 615 50.45 -15.39 5.90
N HIS A 616 49.29 -15.99 6.18
CA HIS A 616 49.04 -16.85 7.35
C HIS A 616 47.54 -16.97 7.66
N LEU A 617 47.05 -18.17 7.34
CA LEU A 617 45.78 -18.75 7.74
C LEU A 617 46.02 -19.57 9.02
N SER A 618 46.12 -18.95 10.19
CA SER A 618 46.16 -19.68 11.48
C SER A 618 46.08 -18.78 12.71
N LEU A 619 45.00 -18.03 12.95
CA LEU A 619 44.73 -17.47 14.29
C LEU A 619 43.27 -16.99 14.50
N ALA A 620 42.28 -17.86 14.25
CA ALA A 620 40.86 -17.49 14.44
C ALA A 620 40.19 -18.13 15.68
N LEU A 621 40.96 -18.70 16.62
CA LEU A 621 40.39 -19.43 17.76
C LEU A 621 40.89 -18.99 19.16
N SER A 622 41.76 -17.99 19.28
CA SER A 622 42.24 -17.51 20.60
C SER A 622 41.91 -16.05 20.95
N GLN A 623 41.39 -15.23 20.02
CA GLN A 623 41.04 -13.82 20.31
C GLN A 623 39.59 -13.61 20.80
N GLY A 624 38.80 -14.68 20.94
CA GLY A 624 37.40 -14.59 21.39
C GLY A 624 37.17 -14.43 22.89
N LEU A 625 38.20 -14.57 23.73
CA LEU A 625 38.06 -14.53 25.19
C LEU A 625 38.60 -13.24 25.85
N SER A 626 39.48 -12.50 25.19
CA SER A 626 40.06 -11.26 25.73
C SER A 626 39.24 -9.99 25.42
N TYR A 627 38.19 -10.10 24.60
CA TYR A 627 37.34 -8.96 24.21
C TYR A 627 36.11 -8.77 25.12
N LEU A 628 35.92 -9.65 26.11
CA LEU A 628 34.79 -9.61 27.05
C LEU A 628 35.01 -8.67 28.26
N GLU A 629 36.23 -8.22 28.54
CA GLU A 629 36.50 -7.28 29.65
C GLU A 629 36.37 -5.80 29.26
N SER A 630 36.52 -5.45 27.97
CA SER A 630 36.37 -4.06 27.50
C SER A 630 34.91 -3.58 27.43
N GLN A 631 33.93 -4.48 27.49
CA GLN A 631 32.50 -4.14 27.41
C GLN A 631 31.86 -3.66 28.71
N ARG A 632 32.56 -3.66 29.86
CA ARG A 632 31.99 -3.11 31.11
C ARG A 632 31.98 -1.57 31.15
N CYS A 633 32.78 -0.89 30.35
CA CYS A 633 32.81 0.59 30.35
C CYS A 633 31.81 1.25 29.37
N PHE A 634 31.23 0.50 28.42
CA PHE A 634 30.35 1.09 27.38
C PHE A 634 28.84 0.96 27.66
N LEU A 635 28.44 0.23 28.71
CA LEU A 635 27.04 0.08 29.14
C LEU A 635 26.53 1.25 30.01
N GLY A 636 27.32 2.30 30.22
CA GLY A 636 26.98 3.45 31.08
C GLY A 636 26.28 4.64 30.41
N CYS A 637 26.17 4.70 29.07
CA CYS A 637 25.71 5.92 28.38
C CYS A 637 24.64 5.70 27.29
N THR A 638 23.61 4.88 27.57
CA THR A 638 22.37 4.89 26.77
C THR A 638 21.17 5.16 27.68
N LYS A 639 20.79 6.44 27.78
CA LYS A 639 19.56 6.85 28.45
C LYS A 639 18.36 6.49 27.56
N GLN A 640 17.50 5.64 28.11
CA GLN A 640 16.10 5.36 27.73
C GLN A 640 15.80 4.98 26.27
N ILE A 641 16.03 3.71 25.96
CA ILE A 641 15.17 2.96 25.04
C ILE A 641 14.18 2.17 25.93
N PRO A 642 12.86 2.20 25.70
CA PRO A 642 11.92 1.40 26.48
C PRO A 642 12.18 -0.08 26.20
N SER A 643 12.78 -0.75 27.18
CA SER A 643 13.02 -2.18 27.24
C SER A 643 11.71 -2.95 27.41
N HIS A 644 10.91 -3.06 26.35
CA HIS A 644 9.72 -3.93 26.31
C HIS A 644 9.78 -4.92 25.13
N PHE A 645 10.94 -5.50 24.87
CA PHE A 645 11.05 -6.79 24.16
C PHE A 645 12.21 -7.58 24.77
N HIS A 646 11.94 -8.26 25.88
CA HIS A 646 12.87 -9.28 26.40
C HIS A 646 12.92 -10.43 25.39
N PHE A 647 13.87 -10.39 24.48
CA PHE A 647 14.33 -11.59 23.78
C PHE A 647 14.85 -12.55 24.87
N ILE A 648 14.21 -13.70 25.02
CA ILE A 648 14.64 -14.73 25.96
C ILE A 648 16.10 -15.07 25.63
N GLN A 649 16.98 -14.73 26.55
CA GLN A 649 18.40 -15.03 26.50
C GLN A 649 18.56 -16.56 26.32
N MET A 650 19.10 -16.96 25.16
CA MET A 650 19.34 -18.36 24.77
C MET A 650 20.29 -19.13 25.70
N SER A 651 20.86 -18.48 26.71
CA SER A 651 21.70 -19.10 27.74
C SER A 651 20.95 -20.18 28.55
N SER A 652 19.62 -20.09 28.66
CA SER A 652 18.79 -21.08 29.37
C SER A 652 18.71 -22.46 28.68
N LEU A 653 18.96 -22.55 27.36
CA LEU A 653 18.98 -23.83 26.64
C LEU A 653 20.24 -24.67 26.89
N PHE A 654 21.34 -24.05 27.31
CA PHE A 654 22.58 -24.75 27.67
C PHE A 654 22.69 -25.08 29.17
N SER A 655 21.93 -24.41 30.03
CA SER A 655 21.93 -24.65 31.48
C SER A 655 21.08 -25.85 31.94
N TYR A 656 20.26 -26.44 31.05
CA TYR A 656 19.45 -27.62 31.37
C TYR A 656 20.26 -28.93 31.22
N ARG A 657 21.32 -29.09 32.02
CA ARG A 657 22.24 -30.25 31.97
C ARG A 657 22.38 -30.91 33.34
N LYS A 658 21.53 -31.91 33.64
CA LYS A 658 21.92 -33.10 34.45
C LYS A 658 20.92 -34.27 34.52
N SER A 659 19.65 -34.15 34.10
CA SER A 659 18.65 -35.21 34.38
C SER A 659 18.32 -36.21 33.24
N ILE A 660 19.02 -36.21 32.10
CA ILE A 660 18.62 -37.03 30.91
C ILE A 660 19.76 -37.95 30.40
N TYR A 661 20.56 -38.53 31.29
CA TYR A 661 21.55 -39.54 30.89
C TYR A 661 21.55 -40.73 31.82
N GLN A 662 20.54 -41.60 31.67
CA GLN A 662 20.64 -43.01 32.01
C GLN A 662 19.49 -43.78 31.37
N THR A 663 19.79 -44.56 30.35
CA THR A 663 19.16 -45.87 30.09
C THR A 663 19.96 -46.57 29.01
N GLY A 664 20.78 -47.53 29.45
CA GLY A 664 21.52 -48.42 28.59
C GLY A 664 20.59 -49.34 27.81
N THR A 665 20.94 -49.59 26.56
CA THR A 665 20.39 -50.68 25.76
C THR A 665 21.41 -51.82 25.75
N THR A 666 21.25 -52.76 26.68
CA THR A 666 21.60 -54.17 26.44
C THR A 666 20.27 -54.90 26.22
N GLN A 667 19.92 -55.12 24.95
CA GLN A 667 18.95 -56.17 24.60
C GLN A 667 19.64 -57.51 24.85
N ARG A 668 19.41 -58.09 26.02
CA ARG A 668 19.56 -59.54 26.24
C ARG A 668 18.16 -60.12 26.35
N SER A 669 17.98 -61.27 25.72
CA SER A 669 16.75 -62.05 25.55
C SER A 669 15.74 -61.93 26.69
N GLU A 670 14.47 -61.78 26.30
CA GLU A 670 13.31 -62.01 27.16
C GLU A 670 13.44 -63.38 27.85
N SER A 671 13.63 -63.37 29.17
CA SER A 671 12.97 -64.32 30.05
C SER A 671 12.12 -63.52 31.04
N SER A 672 10.89 -63.99 31.17
CA SER A 672 9.81 -63.49 32.00
C SER A 672 10.25 -63.13 33.43
N ARG A 673 10.14 -61.86 33.82
CA ARG A 673 9.91 -61.48 35.22
C ARG A 673 9.17 -60.14 35.31
N SER A 674 7.95 -60.24 35.81
CA SER A 674 7.08 -59.14 36.22
C SER A 674 7.72 -58.33 37.34
N GLY A 675 8.22 -57.13 37.03
CA GLY A 675 8.64 -56.12 38.00
C GLY A 675 7.76 -54.87 37.88
N PRO A 676 7.54 -54.12 38.99
CA PRO A 676 6.61 -53.00 39.04
C PRO A 676 7.07 -51.86 38.13
N ALA A 677 6.16 -51.45 37.24
CA ALA A 677 6.39 -50.44 36.21
C ALA A 677 6.71 -49.07 36.84
N SER A 678 7.99 -48.68 36.82
CA SER A 678 8.38 -47.30 37.05
C SER A 678 7.78 -46.42 35.95
N SER A 679 6.98 -45.43 36.36
CA SER A 679 6.16 -44.63 35.43
C SER A 679 7.03 -43.94 34.36
N PRO A 680 6.72 -44.08 33.05
CA PRO A 680 7.53 -43.51 31.98
C PRO A 680 7.26 -42.01 31.84
N ARG A 681 7.88 -41.19 32.70
CA ARG A 681 7.82 -39.71 32.67
C ARG A 681 8.60 -38.99 31.53
N PRO A 682 9.59 -39.56 30.81
CA PRO A 682 10.40 -38.76 29.85
C PRO A 682 9.70 -38.44 28.51
N ARG A 683 8.51 -38.98 28.20
CA ARG A 683 7.84 -38.75 26.90
C ARG A 683 7.19 -37.37 26.75
N ARG A 684 6.73 -36.75 27.85
CA ARG A 684 6.06 -35.43 27.79
C ARG A 684 7.04 -34.29 27.49
N ALA A 685 8.20 -34.26 28.16
CA ALA A 685 9.20 -33.22 27.96
C ALA A 685 9.74 -33.17 26.51
N ARG A 686 10.04 -34.33 25.91
CA ARG A 686 10.50 -34.39 24.51
C ARG A 686 9.43 -33.89 23.53
N SER A 687 8.16 -34.21 23.78
CA SER A 687 7.05 -33.75 22.94
C SER A 687 6.81 -32.25 23.09
N ALA A 688 6.91 -31.72 24.30
CA ALA A 688 6.82 -30.28 24.60
C ALA A 688 7.90 -29.48 23.86
N VAL A 689 9.17 -29.92 23.95
CA VAL A 689 10.30 -29.24 23.27
C VAL A 689 10.09 -29.19 21.75
N ARG A 690 9.60 -30.27 21.13
CA ARG A 690 9.32 -30.29 19.68
C ARG A 690 8.18 -29.34 19.30
N ILE A 691 7.08 -29.35 20.06
CA ILE A 691 5.95 -28.46 19.81
C ILE A 691 6.38 -27.00 19.94
N PHE A 692 7.13 -26.67 21.00
CA PHE A 692 7.67 -25.34 21.22
C PHE A 692 8.55 -24.86 20.05
N ILE A 693 9.44 -25.73 19.58
CA ILE A 693 10.29 -25.49 18.41
C ILE A 693 9.46 -25.21 17.15
N ASN A 694 8.42 -26.00 16.88
CA ASN A 694 7.57 -25.78 15.72
C ASN A 694 6.78 -24.48 15.82
N LEU A 695 6.32 -24.13 17.03
CA LEU A 695 5.67 -22.85 17.30
C LEU A 695 6.64 -21.68 17.09
N LEU A 696 7.92 -21.82 17.45
CA LEU A 696 8.96 -20.83 17.14
C LEU A 696 9.15 -20.66 15.63
N THR A 697 9.25 -21.76 14.88
CA THR A 697 9.39 -21.69 13.41
C THR A 697 8.14 -21.09 12.76
N LEU A 698 6.94 -21.47 13.23
CA LEU A 698 5.67 -20.88 12.82
C LEU A 698 5.64 -19.37 13.10
N ASN A 699 6.04 -18.99 14.31
CA ASN A 699 6.12 -17.60 14.73
C ASN A 699 7.08 -16.81 13.83
N SER A 700 8.22 -17.37 13.43
CA SER A 700 9.15 -16.72 12.50
C SER A 700 8.51 -16.39 11.14
N VAL A 701 7.72 -17.31 10.58
CA VAL A 701 7.00 -17.07 9.31
C VAL A 701 5.94 -15.98 9.49
N VAL A 702 5.16 -16.04 10.57
CA VAL A 702 4.12 -15.04 10.87
C VAL A 702 4.74 -13.66 11.13
N VAL A 703 5.79 -13.61 11.94
CA VAL A 703 6.54 -12.38 12.24
C VAL A 703 7.13 -11.79 10.97
N SER A 704 7.66 -12.60 10.06
CA SER A 704 8.16 -12.10 8.77
C SER A 704 7.07 -11.42 7.94
N PHE A 705 5.87 -12.03 7.86
CA PHE A 705 4.73 -11.40 7.18
C PHE A 705 4.28 -10.10 7.86
N LEU A 706 4.13 -10.13 9.19
CA LEU A 706 3.78 -8.93 9.96
C LEU A 706 4.83 -7.83 9.85
N THR A 707 6.11 -8.20 9.71
CA THR A 707 7.22 -7.26 9.53
C THR A 707 7.13 -6.56 8.18
N VAL A 708 6.80 -7.27 7.10
CA VAL A 708 6.56 -6.65 5.79
C VAL A 708 5.39 -5.66 5.85
N LEU A 709 4.29 -6.04 6.51
CA LEU A 709 3.14 -5.13 6.70
C LEU A 709 3.51 -3.90 7.56
N ALA A 710 4.24 -4.10 8.65
CA ALA A 710 4.68 -3.01 9.52
C ALA A 710 5.61 -2.04 8.78
N LEU A 711 6.63 -2.56 8.08
CA LEU A 711 7.54 -1.76 7.26
C LEU A 711 6.79 -1.01 6.14
N SER A 712 5.81 -1.65 5.49
CA SER A 712 4.98 -0.99 4.49
C SER A 712 4.14 0.14 5.09
N ASN A 713 3.53 -0.07 6.26
CA ASN A 713 2.71 0.94 6.94
C ASN A 713 3.56 2.10 7.47
N MET A 714 4.79 1.85 7.85
CA MET A 714 5.75 2.87 8.28
C MET A 714 6.41 3.63 7.10
N GLY A 715 5.96 3.37 5.87
CA GLY A 715 6.37 4.14 4.68
C GLY A 715 7.70 3.72 4.05
N MET A 716 8.09 2.43 4.10
CA MET A 716 9.36 1.97 3.47
C MET A 716 9.48 2.19 1.95
N PHE A 717 8.38 2.45 1.24
CA PHE A 717 8.42 2.73 -0.21
C PHE A 717 8.35 4.22 -0.52
N HIS A 718 7.78 4.99 0.40
CA HIS A 718 7.71 6.44 0.32
C HIS A 718 7.44 6.98 1.72
N ARG A 719 8.39 7.77 2.22
CA ARG A 719 8.23 8.53 3.47
C ARG A 719 8.99 9.83 3.34
N ARG A 720 8.39 10.88 3.88
CA ARG A 720 8.97 12.21 4.03
C ARG A 720 8.64 12.74 5.42
N GLY A 721 9.62 13.31 6.11
CA GLY A 721 9.42 13.90 7.42
C GLY A 721 10.58 14.79 7.85
N ILE A 722 10.27 15.76 8.69
CA ILE A 722 11.27 16.63 9.29
C ILE A 722 12.05 15.86 10.34
N LEU A 723 13.37 15.90 10.21
CA LEU A 723 14.24 15.44 11.28
C LEU A 723 14.09 16.37 12.48
N ASN A 724 13.48 15.84 13.53
CA ASN A 724 13.31 16.54 14.78
C ASN A 724 14.60 16.45 15.60
N ASP A 725 15.67 17.05 15.07
CA ASP A 725 16.96 17.21 15.72
C ASP A 725 16.88 18.34 16.76
N LEU A 726 15.98 18.16 17.74
CA LEU A 726 15.81 19.05 18.89
C LEU A 726 16.91 18.84 19.93
N ASN A 727 17.59 17.70 19.84
CA ASN A 727 18.79 17.47 20.60
C ASN A 727 19.85 18.38 19.98
N TYR A 728 20.04 19.56 20.57
CA TYR A 728 21.22 20.40 20.38
C TYR A 728 22.48 19.64 20.85
N ASP A 729 22.76 18.50 20.21
CA ASP A 729 23.91 17.68 20.52
C ASP A 729 25.12 18.55 20.29
N THR A 730 25.79 18.86 21.41
CA THR A 730 26.94 19.75 21.40
C THR A 730 28.08 19.21 20.53
N ASN A 731 28.01 17.93 20.15
CA ASN A 731 29.00 17.31 19.28
C ASN A 731 28.77 17.56 17.79
N LEU A 732 27.58 18.01 17.36
CA LEU A 732 27.23 18.14 15.94
C LEU A 732 27.48 19.53 15.36
N MET A 733 27.44 20.58 16.17
CA MET A 733 27.61 21.97 15.71
C MET A 733 28.87 22.58 16.33
N ARG A 734 29.75 23.20 15.55
CA ARG A 734 30.97 23.83 16.10
C ARG A 734 31.31 25.12 15.40
N ALA A 735 32.00 26.02 16.10
CA ALA A 735 32.49 27.25 15.51
C ALA A 735 33.59 26.97 14.49
N TYR A 736 33.42 27.47 13.28
CA TYR A 736 34.45 27.45 12.25
C TYR A 736 35.20 28.78 12.19
N GLY A 737 34.46 29.89 12.22
CA GLY A 737 34.99 31.25 12.24
C GLY A 737 33.97 32.24 12.80
N SER A 738 34.45 33.37 13.30
CA SER A 738 33.64 34.44 13.91
C SER A 738 34.29 35.80 13.64
N THR A 739 34.63 36.06 12.38
CA THR A 739 35.34 37.29 11.99
C THR A 739 34.62 38.10 10.91
N CYS A 740 33.74 37.47 10.13
CA CYS A 740 33.01 38.13 9.05
C CYS A 740 32.05 39.21 9.54
N VAL A 741 32.28 40.45 9.12
CA VAL A 741 31.34 41.56 9.30
C VAL A 741 30.59 41.78 7.98
N MET A 742 29.29 42.04 8.04
CA MET A 742 28.43 42.14 6.85
C MET A 742 27.65 43.45 6.84
N ASP A 743 27.74 44.20 5.74
CA ASP A 743 26.96 45.42 5.47
C ASP A 743 25.88 45.17 4.40
N SER A 744 25.18 46.21 3.94
CA SER A 744 24.16 46.11 2.88
C SER A 744 24.68 45.58 1.54
N ARG A 745 26.01 45.59 1.31
CA ARG A 745 26.67 45.11 0.08
C ARG A 745 27.22 43.70 0.21
N GLY A 746 27.15 43.08 1.39
CA GLY A 746 27.66 41.73 1.66
C GLY A 746 28.76 41.72 2.71
N PHE A 747 29.62 40.70 2.67
CA PHE A 747 30.77 40.62 3.58
C PHE A 747 31.74 41.77 3.31
N ILE A 748 32.16 42.46 4.37
CA ILE A 748 33.13 43.56 4.29
C ILE A 748 34.51 42.97 4.02
N ASN A 749 35.17 43.46 2.98
CA ASN A 749 36.49 42.98 2.57
C ASN A 749 37.50 43.07 3.72
N GLY A 750 38.31 42.02 3.90
CA GLY A 750 39.33 41.92 4.96
C GLY A 750 38.80 41.62 6.37
N THR A 751 37.48 41.52 6.58
CA THR A 751 36.92 41.17 7.90
C THR A 751 36.83 39.66 8.11
N CYS A 752 36.46 38.90 7.08
CA CYS A 752 36.45 37.44 7.12
C CYS A 752 37.87 36.87 7.19
N SER A 753 38.05 35.82 8.00
CA SER A 753 39.30 35.08 8.11
C SER A 753 39.61 34.31 6.83
N ALA A 754 40.90 34.09 6.54
CA ALA A 754 41.33 33.38 5.35
C ALA A 754 40.69 31.97 5.23
N LYS A 755 40.46 31.30 6.36
CA LYS A 755 39.77 30.00 6.39
C LYS A 755 38.28 30.10 6.02
N GLU A 756 37.59 31.18 6.40
CA GLU A 756 36.18 31.40 6.05
C GLU A 756 36.02 31.73 4.57
N VAL A 757 36.88 32.60 4.02
CA VAL A 757 36.87 32.93 2.59
C VAL A 757 37.18 31.70 1.73
N ALA A 758 38.08 30.83 2.19
CA ALA A 758 38.48 29.64 1.45
C ALA A 758 37.40 28.54 1.36
N ILE A 759 36.25 28.68 2.02
CA ILE A 759 35.17 27.68 2.07
C ILE A 759 34.63 27.33 0.68
N ALA A 760 34.47 28.34 -0.17
CA ALA A 760 33.90 28.26 -1.50
C ALA A 760 34.76 29.10 -2.46
N PRO A 761 34.64 28.91 -3.79
CA PRO A 761 35.29 29.79 -4.75
C PRO A 761 34.92 31.27 -4.52
N ASP A 762 35.87 32.19 -4.71
CA ASP A 762 35.69 33.62 -4.40
C ASP A 762 34.40 34.23 -4.99
N PRO A 763 34.00 33.93 -6.26
CA PRO A 763 32.75 34.46 -6.81
C PRO A 763 31.52 33.96 -6.04
N ALA A 764 31.47 32.66 -5.71
CA ALA A 764 30.40 32.06 -4.93
C ALA A 764 30.36 32.59 -3.50
N TRP A 765 31.51 32.73 -2.82
CA TRP A 765 31.59 33.28 -1.47
C TRP A 765 31.08 34.74 -1.42
N THR A 766 31.48 35.55 -2.40
CA THR A 766 31.01 36.92 -2.54
C THR A 766 29.50 36.99 -2.78
N ALA A 767 28.97 36.10 -3.61
CA ALA A 767 27.53 36.01 -3.90
C ALA A 767 26.72 35.55 -2.67
N ILE A 768 27.24 34.60 -1.88
CA ILE A 768 26.64 34.19 -0.59
C ILE A 768 26.53 35.40 0.34
N GLY A 769 27.60 36.16 0.53
CA GLY A 769 27.59 37.36 1.37
C GLY A 769 26.58 38.41 0.91
N LYS A 770 26.57 38.73 -0.39
CA LYS A 770 25.59 39.65 -0.99
C LYS A 770 24.15 39.19 -0.76
N ARG A 771 23.89 37.89 -0.95
CA ARG A 771 22.54 37.35 -0.81
C ARG A 771 22.07 37.36 0.64
N LEU A 772 22.94 37.03 1.59
CA LEU A 772 22.65 37.14 3.02
C LEU A 772 22.36 38.59 3.43
N ALA A 773 23.16 39.55 2.99
CA ALA A 773 22.94 40.96 3.26
C ALA A 773 21.58 41.46 2.77
N GLN A 774 21.21 41.09 1.54
CA GLN A 774 19.90 41.41 0.96
C GLN A 774 18.76 40.78 1.76
N GLN A 775 18.87 39.50 2.12
CA GLN A 775 17.77 38.77 2.77
C GLN A 775 17.60 39.13 4.25
N TRP A 776 18.69 39.41 4.97
CA TRP A 776 18.63 39.89 6.36
C TRP A 776 18.39 41.40 6.49
N LEU A 777 18.29 42.12 5.35
CA LEU A 777 18.14 43.57 5.30
C LEU A 777 19.22 44.26 6.16
N ALA A 778 20.48 43.91 5.87
CA ALA A 778 21.64 44.53 6.51
C ALA A 778 21.79 45.99 6.05
N GLU A 779 22.18 46.86 6.96
CA GLU A 779 22.34 48.30 6.70
C GLU A 779 23.81 48.68 6.85
N THR A 780 24.29 49.62 6.04
CA THR A 780 25.70 50.07 6.11
C THR A 780 26.02 50.76 7.43
N SER A 781 25.04 51.44 8.03
CA SER A 781 25.16 52.12 9.32
C SER A 781 25.20 51.18 10.53
N SER A 782 24.71 49.94 10.37
CA SER A 782 24.65 48.96 11.46
C SER A 782 24.97 47.56 10.91
N PRO A 783 26.26 47.23 10.72
CA PRO A 783 26.65 45.97 10.14
C PRO A 783 26.33 44.80 11.08
N TYR A 784 26.07 43.63 10.50
CA TYR A 784 25.88 42.39 11.25
C TYR A 784 27.21 41.67 11.46
N PHE A 785 27.34 41.04 12.63
CA PHE A 785 28.49 40.23 13.01
C PHE A 785 28.14 38.76 12.74
N VAL A 786 28.77 38.15 11.73
CA VAL A 786 28.41 36.83 11.24
C VAL A 786 29.39 35.79 11.76
N THR A 787 28.87 34.78 12.44
CA THR A 787 29.61 33.59 12.85
C THR A 787 29.33 32.46 11.87
N THR A 788 30.39 31.85 11.34
CA THR A 788 30.33 30.64 10.53
C THR A 788 30.45 29.42 11.43
N CYS A 789 29.44 28.58 11.42
CA CYS A 789 29.37 27.32 12.16
C CYS A 789 29.38 26.14 11.19
N ILE A 790 29.98 25.04 11.61
CA ILE A 790 29.96 23.76 10.91
C ILE A 790 28.99 22.83 11.64
N LYS A 791 28.05 22.26 10.89
CA LYS A 791 27.26 21.11 11.33
C LYS A 791 27.79 19.84 10.65
N SER A 792 28.42 18.94 11.41
CA SER A 792 28.99 17.68 10.91
C SER A 792 29.07 16.62 12.01
N PRO A 793 29.18 15.32 11.66
CA PRO A 793 29.68 14.31 12.58
C PRO A 793 31.12 14.64 13.04
N LYS A 794 31.64 13.90 14.03
CA LYS A 794 32.99 14.06 14.65
C LYS A 794 34.11 14.46 13.67
N GLU A 795 35.13 15.16 14.20
CA GLU A 795 36.06 16.02 13.47
C GLU A 795 36.76 15.48 12.20
N ASN A 796 36.84 14.16 12.00
CA ASN A 796 37.68 13.55 10.95
C ASN A 796 36.94 12.82 9.83
N SER A 797 35.67 12.43 9.99
CA SER A 797 34.95 11.65 8.97
C SER A 797 33.58 12.25 8.69
N GLY A 798 33.34 12.63 7.43
CA GLY A 798 31.98 12.83 6.97
C GLY A 798 31.73 14.09 6.14
N TRP A 799 30.43 14.35 6.03
CA TRP A 799 29.79 15.46 5.35
C TRP A 799 29.76 16.72 6.22
N VAL A 800 29.52 17.87 5.60
CA VAL A 800 29.37 19.15 6.31
C VAL A 800 28.18 19.93 5.80
N ALA A 801 27.50 20.65 6.70
CA ALA A 801 26.62 21.76 6.35
C ALA A 801 27.14 23.02 7.06
N LEU A 802 27.04 24.16 6.39
CA LEU A 802 27.47 25.44 6.94
C LEU A 802 26.27 26.18 7.48
N ILE A 803 26.40 26.70 8.69
CA ILE A 803 25.37 27.54 9.31
C ILE A 803 25.97 28.92 9.56
N PHE A 804 25.32 29.96 9.07
CA PHE A 804 25.68 31.35 9.34
C PHE A 804 24.73 31.92 10.40
N LEU A 805 25.28 32.50 11.45
CA LEU A 805 24.53 33.18 12.51
C LEU A 805 24.84 34.67 12.47
N ALA A 806 23.83 35.51 12.25
CA ALA A 806 24.00 36.97 12.29
C ALA A 806 23.64 37.53 13.67
N GLY A 807 24.58 38.26 14.26
CA GLY A 807 24.39 39.05 15.47
C GLY A 807 24.33 40.53 15.16
N TYR A 808 23.69 41.29 16.05
CA TYR A 808 23.52 42.74 15.89
C TYR A 808 24.77 43.54 16.28
N ASN A 809 25.41 43.18 17.40
CA ASN A 809 26.49 43.94 18.02
C ASN A 809 27.69 43.09 18.45
N LYS A 810 27.58 41.77 18.31
CA LYS A 810 28.63 40.79 18.64
C LYS A 810 28.43 39.53 17.79
N PHE A 811 29.51 38.79 17.58
CA PHE A 811 29.47 37.49 16.93
C PHE A 811 28.65 36.49 17.78
N PRO A 812 27.54 35.93 17.25
CA PRO A 812 26.78 34.90 17.96
C PRO A 812 27.63 33.64 18.17
N LEU A 813 27.42 32.93 19.26
CA LEU A 813 28.06 31.63 19.49
C LEU A 813 27.31 30.55 18.73
N CYS A 814 28.04 29.61 18.12
CA CYS A 814 27.42 28.42 17.53
C CYS A 814 26.75 27.54 18.59
N GLN A 815 27.26 27.60 19.83
CA GLN A 815 26.77 26.89 21.01
C GLN A 815 26.88 27.82 22.22
N PRO A 816 25.82 28.57 22.56
CA PRO A 816 25.75 29.32 23.81
C PRO A 816 25.90 28.38 25.01
N SER A 817 26.58 28.84 26.07
CA SER A 817 26.80 28.04 27.28
C SER A 817 25.54 27.81 28.11
N SER A 818 24.56 28.71 28.04
CA SER A 818 23.23 28.53 28.61
C SER A 818 22.23 29.54 28.07
N GLY A 819 20.98 29.11 27.85
CA GLY A 819 19.83 29.96 27.59
C GLY A 819 19.68 30.51 26.16
N PRO A 820 18.81 31.51 25.98
CA PRO A 820 18.53 32.12 24.68
C PRO A 820 19.71 32.97 24.17
N GLN A 821 19.99 32.86 22.88
CA GLN A 821 20.85 33.78 22.15
C GLN A 821 20.06 34.54 21.10
N GLU A 822 20.03 35.87 21.19
CA GLU A 822 19.38 36.69 20.17
C GLU A 822 20.18 36.73 18.87
N ILE A 823 19.49 36.52 17.74
CA ILE A 823 20.05 36.59 16.40
C ILE A 823 19.22 37.53 15.49
N ALA A 824 19.89 38.15 14.53
CA ALA A 824 19.27 38.90 13.43
C ALA A 824 18.81 37.97 12.28
N GLY A 825 19.43 36.80 12.19
CA GLY A 825 19.12 35.82 11.17
C GLY A 825 19.98 34.57 11.30
N MET A 826 19.51 33.50 10.66
CA MET A 826 20.22 32.23 10.57
C MET A 826 20.13 31.75 9.12
N ALA A 827 21.20 31.19 8.58
CA ALA A 827 21.19 30.62 7.25
C ALA A 827 21.92 29.29 7.22
N MET A 828 21.47 28.37 6.37
CA MET A 828 22.15 27.12 6.08
C MET A 828 22.61 27.13 4.63
N SER A 829 23.89 26.80 4.41
CA SER A 829 24.47 26.61 3.09
C SER A 829 24.89 25.16 2.89
N GLU A 830 24.45 24.58 1.79
CA GLU A 830 24.79 23.22 1.34
C GLU A 830 25.22 23.24 -0.13
N THR A 831 25.84 22.17 -0.62
CA THR A 831 26.07 21.97 -2.07
C THR A 831 24.93 21.15 -2.66
N THR A 832 24.64 21.27 -3.96
CA THR A 832 23.62 20.47 -4.65
C THR A 832 23.96 20.29 -6.13
N ILE A 833 23.28 19.36 -6.82
CA ILE A 833 23.32 19.24 -8.29
C ILE A 833 21.94 19.55 -8.85
N ARG A 834 21.92 20.21 -10.01
CA ARG A 834 20.73 20.51 -10.81
C ARG A 834 21.04 20.23 -12.27
N ASP A 835 20.01 20.03 -13.08
CA ASP A 835 20.19 19.87 -14.53
C ASP A 835 20.83 21.11 -15.17
N GLU A 836 20.52 22.30 -14.65
CA GLU A 836 21.12 23.58 -15.05
C GLU A 836 22.56 23.78 -14.54
N TYR A 837 22.97 23.03 -13.50
CA TYR A 837 24.27 23.14 -12.83
C TYR A 837 24.84 21.73 -12.60
N PRO A 838 25.29 21.05 -13.68
CA PRO A 838 25.76 19.67 -13.61
C PRO A 838 27.02 19.51 -12.75
N ASP A 839 27.88 20.52 -12.72
CA ASP A 839 29.09 20.58 -11.88
C ASP A 839 28.79 20.92 -10.41
N GLY A 840 27.52 21.14 -10.10
CA GLY A 840 27.01 21.50 -8.78
C GLY A 840 26.90 23.01 -8.55
N ALA A 841 26.11 23.36 -7.53
CA ALA A 841 25.88 24.71 -7.07
C ALA A 841 25.73 24.74 -5.54
N PHE A 842 25.81 25.92 -4.95
CA PHE A 842 25.53 26.15 -3.54
C PHE A 842 24.05 26.49 -3.36
N THR A 843 23.42 25.89 -2.35
CA THR A 843 22.05 26.22 -1.93
C THR A 843 22.12 27.00 -0.63
N LEU A 844 21.37 28.08 -0.54
CA LEU A 844 21.32 28.95 0.61
C LEU A 844 19.88 29.07 1.10
N THR A 845 19.61 28.53 2.29
CA THR A 845 18.30 28.60 2.96
C THR A 845 18.40 29.59 4.11
N VAL A 846 17.56 30.63 4.11
CA VAL A 846 17.73 31.77 5.01
C VAL A 846 16.47 32.05 5.83
N PHE A 847 16.68 32.17 7.14
CA PHE A 847 15.75 32.75 8.10
C PHE A 847 16.17 34.18 8.40
N ALA A 848 15.25 35.13 8.21
CA ALA A 848 15.45 36.55 8.46
C ALA A 848 14.48 37.04 9.54
N ASP A 849 14.99 37.40 10.72
CA ASP A 849 14.18 37.77 11.88
C ASP A 849 13.27 38.99 11.63
N LYS A 850 13.72 39.93 10.78
CA LYS A 850 12.96 41.14 10.43
C LYS A 850 11.72 40.85 9.56
N THR A 851 11.73 39.80 8.74
CA THR A 851 10.72 39.58 7.69
C THR A 851 9.97 38.26 7.82
N MET A 852 10.47 37.30 8.60
CA MET A 852 9.91 35.94 8.72
C MET A 852 9.41 35.69 10.14
N ASN A 853 8.17 36.07 10.44
CA ASN A 853 7.54 35.93 11.76
C ASN A 853 6.41 34.87 11.81
N GLU A 854 5.96 34.39 10.66
CA GLU A 854 4.89 33.39 10.54
C GLU A 854 5.41 31.96 10.62
N SER A 855 4.57 31.04 11.08
CA SER A 855 4.89 29.62 11.16
C SER A 855 3.70 28.78 10.72
N VAL A 856 3.97 27.72 9.98
CA VAL A 856 2.95 26.82 9.40
C VAL A 856 3.14 25.44 9.99
N VAL A 857 2.03 24.74 10.20
CA VAL A 857 2.02 23.34 10.59
C VAL A 857 2.40 22.48 9.38
N TYR A 858 3.57 21.85 9.45
CA TYR A 858 4.00 20.81 8.51
C TYR A 858 3.62 19.43 9.05
N VAL A 859 2.89 18.64 8.26
CA VAL A 859 2.49 17.28 8.63
C VAL A 859 3.41 16.28 7.92
N ASN A 860 4.16 15.52 8.70
CA ASN A 860 5.02 14.45 8.23
C ASN A 860 4.19 13.28 7.68
N SER A 861 4.82 12.42 6.88
CA SER A 861 4.15 11.24 6.28
C SER A 861 3.67 10.22 7.31
N ASP A 862 4.23 10.22 8.52
CA ASP A 862 3.82 9.37 9.64
C ASP A 862 2.64 9.96 10.45
N GLY A 863 2.13 11.12 10.05
CA GLY A 863 1.03 11.82 10.72
C GLY A 863 1.46 12.72 11.87
N THR A 864 2.73 12.72 12.27
CA THR A 864 3.25 13.70 13.24
C THR A 864 3.32 15.09 12.60
N SER A 865 3.19 16.14 13.42
CA SER A 865 3.26 17.52 12.95
C SER A 865 4.43 18.28 13.57
N ASN A 866 4.98 19.23 12.82
CA ASN A 866 6.05 20.13 13.19
C ASN A 866 5.68 21.55 12.78
N LEU A 867 6.09 22.56 13.56
CA LEU A 867 5.98 23.95 13.14
C LEU A 867 7.22 24.34 12.35
N VAL A 868 7.03 24.88 11.16
CA VAL A 868 8.11 25.40 10.31
C VAL A 868 7.88 26.89 10.06
N ILE A 869 8.94 27.67 9.91
CA ILE A 869 8.80 29.08 9.54
C ILE A 869 8.20 29.17 8.14
N ALA A 870 7.24 30.07 7.94
CA ALA A 870 6.64 30.34 6.64
C ALA A 870 7.58 31.20 5.78
N ASN A 871 7.46 31.11 4.45
CA ASN A 871 8.07 32.07 3.51
C ASN A 871 9.60 32.25 3.64
N PHE A 872 10.32 31.26 4.17
CA PHE A 872 11.78 31.33 4.19
C PHE A 872 12.33 31.25 2.77
N SER A 873 13.40 31.99 2.53
CA SER A 873 13.93 32.15 1.18
C SER A 873 15.00 31.10 0.88
N ARG A 874 14.94 30.52 -0.33
CA ARG A 874 15.97 29.63 -0.87
C ARG A 874 16.59 30.24 -2.11
N SER A 875 17.91 30.17 -2.21
CA SER A 875 18.66 30.65 -3.38
C SER A 875 19.66 29.60 -3.83
N LEU A 876 19.86 29.51 -5.13
CA LEU A 876 20.90 28.71 -5.77
C LEU A 876 22.01 29.65 -6.23
N ILE A 877 23.26 29.30 -5.95
CA ILE A 877 24.44 30.13 -6.21
C ILE A 877 25.44 29.27 -6.96
N SER A 878 25.74 29.61 -8.21
CA SER A 878 26.74 28.89 -9.00
C SER A 878 28.16 29.11 -8.47
N THR A 879 29.11 28.27 -8.89
CA THR A 879 30.53 28.45 -8.60
C THR A 879 31.07 29.80 -9.08
N ASP A 880 30.48 30.35 -10.14
CA ASP A 880 30.82 31.65 -10.73
C ASP A 880 30.08 32.83 -10.06
N GLY A 881 29.27 32.57 -9.02
CA GLY A 881 28.58 33.61 -8.25
C GLY A 881 27.24 34.07 -8.83
N VAL A 882 26.67 33.35 -9.81
CA VAL A 882 25.33 33.65 -10.34
C VAL A 882 24.29 33.20 -9.32
N VAL A 883 23.37 34.09 -8.94
CA VAL A 883 22.31 33.81 -7.96
C VAL A 883 20.96 33.64 -8.66
N LYS A 884 20.28 32.54 -8.39
CA LYS A 884 18.89 32.27 -8.79
C LYS A 884 18.04 31.92 -7.56
N VAL A 885 16.72 32.02 -7.70
CA VAL A 885 15.79 31.50 -6.68
C VAL A 885 15.74 29.97 -6.82
N ASP A 886 15.85 29.24 -5.70
CA ASP A 886 15.76 27.78 -5.72
C ASP A 886 14.31 27.33 -5.46
N THR A 887 13.59 27.05 -6.53
CA THR A 887 12.20 26.58 -6.50
C THR A 887 12.09 25.10 -6.12
N SER A 888 13.11 24.30 -6.41
CA SER A 888 13.15 22.88 -6.08
C SER A 888 13.38 22.67 -4.58
N GLY A 889 14.35 23.38 -4.00
CA GLY A 889 14.72 23.28 -2.59
C GLY A 889 15.40 21.96 -2.21
N ILE A 890 15.65 21.04 -3.16
CA ILE A 890 16.31 19.76 -2.91
C ILE A 890 17.79 20.01 -2.68
N THR A 891 18.30 19.86 -1.47
CA THR A 891 19.72 20.11 -1.20
C THR A 891 20.57 18.87 -1.47
N ARG A 892 20.05 17.68 -1.18
CA ARG A 892 20.78 16.41 -1.37
C ARG A 892 19.92 15.45 -2.16
N ALA A 893 20.39 14.98 -3.31
CA ALA A 893 19.82 13.83 -4.00
C ALA A 893 20.93 12.78 -4.15
N LYS A 894 20.67 11.57 -3.67
CA LYS A 894 21.53 10.40 -3.90
C LYS A 894 20.68 9.33 -4.56
N PHE A 895 21.24 8.18 -4.90
CA PHE A 895 20.42 6.99 -5.16
C PHE A 895 21.16 5.69 -4.88
N SER A 896 20.42 4.60 -4.70
CA SER A 896 20.97 3.25 -4.71
C SER A 896 20.05 2.31 -5.51
N THR A 897 20.62 1.25 -6.08
CA THR A 897 19.92 0.35 -7.01
C THR A 897 20.08 -1.12 -6.61
N PRO A 898 19.66 -1.53 -5.40
CA PRO A 898 19.84 -2.91 -4.92
C PRO A 898 19.15 -3.97 -5.79
N LEU A 899 18.10 -3.60 -6.53
CA LEU A 899 17.38 -4.46 -7.48
C LEU A 899 17.47 -3.96 -8.94
N GLY A 900 18.43 -3.09 -9.24
CA GLY A 900 18.59 -2.42 -10.53
C GLY A 900 17.77 -1.12 -10.67
N ASP A 901 17.93 -0.44 -11.80
CA ASP A 901 17.44 0.92 -12.02
C ASP A 901 15.91 1.06 -11.98
N ARG A 902 15.16 -0.01 -12.34
CA ARG A 902 13.68 -0.01 -12.28
C ARG A 902 13.14 0.26 -10.87
N TYR A 903 13.88 -0.17 -9.84
CA TYR A 903 13.52 -0.03 -8.43
C TYR A 903 14.54 0.86 -7.69
N LYS A 904 15.03 1.90 -8.37
CA LYS A 904 15.97 2.87 -7.83
C LYS A 904 15.39 3.54 -6.58
N ILE A 905 16.17 3.55 -5.51
CA ILE A 905 15.85 4.25 -4.27
C ILE A 905 16.46 5.65 -4.38
N THR A 906 15.63 6.68 -4.29
CA THR A 906 16.05 8.09 -4.28
C THR A 906 15.66 8.72 -2.95
N TRP A 907 16.63 8.80 -2.06
CA TRP A 907 16.71 9.75 -0.94
C TRP A 907 16.89 11.19 -1.41
N TYR A 908 16.14 12.07 -0.77
CA TYR A 908 16.26 13.51 -0.93
C TYR A 908 16.16 14.22 0.43
N ALA A 909 16.75 15.40 0.52
CA ALA A 909 16.63 16.28 1.68
C ALA A 909 16.34 17.71 1.24
N TYR A 910 15.51 18.42 2.00
CA TYR A 910 15.26 19.85 1.85
C TYR A 910 15.74 20.56 3.12
N ALA A 911 16.60 21.56 2.99
CA ALA A 911 16.89 22.45 4.10
C ALA A 911 15.64 23.26 4.47
N THR A 912 15.31 23.29 5.76
CA THR A 912 14.13 23.97 6.29
C THR A 912 14.44 24.62 7.64
N VAL A 913 13.59 25.57 8.03
CA VAL A 913 13.68 26.31 9.28
C VAL A 913 12.56 25.84 10.21
N LEU A 914 12.94 25.13 11.28
CA LEU A 914 11.98 24.63 12.27
C LEU A 914 11.71 25.70 13.32
N ASP A 915 10.43 25.97 13.59
CA ASP A 915 9.99 26.77 14.74
C ASP A 915 9.82 25.84 15.95
N ILE A 916 10.69 25.99 16.94
CA ILE A 916 10.67 25.19 18.16
C ILE A 916 10.14 25.96 19.36
N THR A 917 9.58 27.16 19.15
CA THR A 917 9.09 28.04 20.23
C THR A 917 8.14 27.32 21.19
N SER A 918 7.27 26.44 20.68
CA SER A 918 6.31 25.69 21.49
C SER A 918 6.87 24.42 22.14
N ARG A 919 8.15 24.08 21.91
CA ARG A 919 8.76 22.79 22.30
C ARG A 919 9.91 22.93 23.29
N ILE A 920 10.20 24.14 23.73
CA ILE A 920 11.28 24.37 24.69
C ILE A 920 10.82 23.90 26.06
N ASP A 921 11.59 22.99 26.62
CA ASP A 921 11.50 22.59 28.00
C ASP A 921 12.79 22.98 28.75
N GLY A 922 12.80 22.78 30.07
CA GLY A 922 13.99 23.04 30.88
C GLY A 922 15.18 22.12 30.61
N SER A 923 15.09 21.19 29.64
CA SER A 923 16.17 20.26 29.29
C SER A 923 17.08 20.79 28.18
N MET A 924 16.61 21.76 27.38
CA MET A 924 17.42 22.42 26.35
C MET A 924 18.41 23.40 27.00
N GLN A 925 19.71 23.15 26.79
CA GLN A 925 20.76 24.00 27.38
C GLN A 925 20.80 25.40 26.75
N TRP A 926 20.54 25.52 25.45
CA TRP A 926 20.63 26.78 24.70
C TRP A 926 19.75 26.75 23.44
N TRP A 927 19.43 27.93 22.90
CA TRP A 927 18.70 28.06 21.64
C TRP A 927 18.92 29.44 20.99
N ASN A 928 18.63 29.57 19.69
CA ASN A 928 18.68 30.85 18.98
C ASN A 928 17.27 31.43 18.84
N ILE A 929 17.09 32.68 19.28
CA ILE A 929 15.82 33.40 19.22
C ILE A 929 15.94 34.65 18.34
N GLY A 930 14.98 34.84 17.44
CA GLY A 930 14.84 36.07 16.70
C GLY A 930 14.49 37.24 17.63
N ARG A 931 15.26 38.34 17.59
CA ARG A 931 15.02 39.52 18.44
C ARG A 931 13.65 40.16 18.18
N LYS A 932 13.23 40.23 16.92
CA LYS A 932 12.00 40.90 16.44
C LYS A 932 10.82 39.92 16.37
N SER A 933 11.00 38.79 15.69
CA SER A 933 9.97 37.76 15.53
C SER A 933 9.65 37.03 16.84
N LYS A 934 10.58 37.02 17.80
CA LYS A 934 10.55 36.19 19.02
C LYS A 934 10.41 34.69 18.73
N LYS A 935 10.68 34.27 17.50
CA LYS A 935 10.67 32.87 17.08
C LYS A 935 11.97 32.19 17.46
N ILE A 936 11.85 30.98 18.01
CA ILE A 936 12.99 30.18 18.38
C ILE A 936 13.20 29.17 17.27
N VAL A 937 14.33 29.29 16.58
CA VAL A 937 14.56 28.65 15.29
C VAL A 937 15.77 27.74 15.31
N THR A 938 15.68 26.67 14.54
CA THR A 938 16.81 25.81 14.21
C THR A 938 16.75 25.37 12.76
N MET A 939 17.92 25.19 12.14
CA MET A 939 17.99 24.67 10.78
C MET A 939 18.00 23.14 10.83
N THR A 940 17.12 22.55 10.04
CA THR A 940 17.00 21.09 9.94
C THR A 940 16.75 20.66 8.49
N TRP A 941 16.65 19.36 8.29
CA TRP A 941 16.29 18.76 7.01
C TRP A 941 14.91 18.13 7.10
N ASP A 942 14.10 18.43 6.11
CA ASP A 942 12.98 17.58 5.72
C ASP A 942 13.52 16.49 4.81
N ARG A 943 13.67 15.28 5.35
CA ARG A 943 14.25 14.14 4.62
C ARG A 943 13.15 13.23 4.13
N GLY A 944 13.35 12.70 2.94
CA GLY A 944 12.48 11.67 2.42
C GLY A 944 13.21 10.71 1.51
N HIS A 945 12.47 9.67 1.13
CA HIS A 945 12.90 8.76 0.09
C HIS A 945 11.71 8.37 -0.77
N HIS A 946 12.03 7.88 -1.95
CA HIS A 946 11.06 7.32 -2.88
C HIS A 946 11.71 6.13 -3.60
N ILE A 947 10.96 5.04 -3.73
CA ILE A 947 11.37 3.88 -4.52
C ILE A 947 10.64 3.93 -5.86
N ALA A 948 11.39 4.02 -6.96
CA ALA A 948 10.84 3.94 -8.30
C ALA A 948 10.03 2.64 -8.47
N ASN A 949 8.80 2.75 -8.98
CA ASN A 949 7.88 1.63 -9.12
C ASN A 949 7.66 0.80 -7.85
N GLY A 950 7.78 1.40 -6.65
CA GLY A 950 7.76 0.68 -5.36
C GLY A 950 6.51 -0.18 -5.09
N VAL A 951 5.37 0.14 -5.72
CA VAL A 951 4.13 -0.65 -5.61
C VAL A 951 4.27 -2.04 -6.25
N GLU A 952 5.05 -2.18 -7.32
CA GLU A 952 5.27 -3.47 -8.00
C GLU A 952 5.95 -4.52 -7.10
N PRO A 953 7.16 -4.27 -6.54
CA PRO A 953 7.83 -5.25 -5.70
C PRO A 953 7.07 -5.52 -4.40
N LEU A 954 6.37 -4.52 -3.82
CA LEU A 954 5.49 -4.73 -2.67
C LEU A 954 4.36 -5.70 -3.02
N THR A 955 3.68 -5.48 -4.15
CA THR A 955 2.57 -6.33 -4.61
C THR A 955 3.06 -7.76 -4.86
N ILE A 956 4.18 -7.91 -5.57
CA ILE A 956 4.80 -9.21 -5.84
C ILE A 956 5.15 -9.91 -4.53
N GLN A 957 5.75 -9.20 -3.57
CA GLN A 957 6.08 -9.75 -2.26
C GLN A 957 4.84 -10.22 -1.50
N LEU A 958 3.79 -9.40 -1.42
CA LEU A 958 2.55 -9.76 -0.72
C LEU A 958 1.88 -10.99 -1.35
N VAL A 959 1.80 -11.02 -2.68
CA VAL A 959 1.24 -12.18 -3.41
C VAL A 959 2.05 -13.45 -3.13
N LEU A 960 3.38 -13.37 -3.24
CA LEU A 960 4.25 -14.52 -3.01
C LEU A 960 4.24 -14.99 -1.55
N ILE A 961 4.14 -14.07 -0.58
CA ILE A 961 3.97 -14.44 0.83
C ILE A 961 2.63 -15.13 1.05
N ILE A 962 1.53 -14.62 0.47
CA ILE A 962 0.22 -15.28 0.57
C ILE A 962 0.28 -16.69 -0.04
N VAL A 963 0.88 -16.84 -1.22
CA VAL A 963 1.08 -18.17 -1.83
C VAL A 963 1.95 -19.05 -0.94
N GLY A 964 3.02 -18.51 -0.36
CA GLY A 964 3.88 -19.21 0.61
C GLY A 964 3.11 -19.71 1.83
N ILE A 965 2.27 -18.86 2.43
CA ILE A 965 1.40 -19.22 3.56
C ILE A 965 0.42 -20.32 3.15
N LEU A 966 -0.23 -20.19 1.99
CA LEU A 966 -1.14 -21.22 1.47
C LEU A 966 -0.42 -22.56 1.24
N VAL A 967 0.84 -22.53 0.80
CA VAL A 967 1.65 -23.74 0.64
C VAL A 967 2.03 -24.35 1.99
N ILE A 968 2.16 -23.57 3.08
CA ILE A 968 2.56 -24.06 4.41
C ILE A 968 1.36 -24.32 5.34
N ILE A 969 0.14 -23.88 4.98
CA ILE A 969 -1.05 -23.92 5.85
C ILE A 969 -1.38 -25.31 6.42
N SER A 970 -1.13 -26.38 5.66
CA SER A 970 -1.35 -27.74 6.14
C SER A 970 -0.42 -28.11 7.30
N ASP A 971 0.81 -27.58 7.34
CA ASP A 971 1.72 -27.77 8.46
C ASP A 971 1.29 -26.98 9.70
N PHE A 972 0.69 -25.80 9.49
CA PHE A 972 0.13 -25.01 10.59
C PHE A 972 -1.02 -25.77 11.24
N HIS A 973 -1.91 -26.33 10.43
CA HIS A 973 -3.02 -27.15 10.90
C HIS A 973 -2.52 -28.38 11.70
N LEU A 974 -1.48 -29.06 11.20
CA LEU A 974 -0.89 -30.20 11.89
C LEU A 974 -0.25 -29.83 13.22
N THR A 975 0.49 -28.72 13.25
CA THR A 975 1.11 -28.21 14.47
C THR A 975 0.04 -27.86 15.51
N TYR A 976 -1.06 -27.22 15.09
CA TYR A 976 -2.20 -26.91 15.95
C TYR A 976 -2.89 -28.17 16.49
N LYS A 977 -3.20 -29.16 15.63
CA LYS A 977 -3.77 -30.45 16.07
C LYS A 977 -2.82 -31.19 17.00
N GLY A 978 -1.52 -31.08 16.73
CA GLY A 978 -0.46 -31.59 17.59
C GLY A 978 -0.52 -30.97 18.99
N LEU A 979 -0.54 -29.65 19.06
CA LEU A 979 -0.67 -28.90 20.31
C LEU A 979 -1.96 -29.26 21.07
N LYS A 980 -3.11 -29.34 20.37
CA LYS A 980 -4.39 -29.74 20.98
C LYS A 980 -4.31 -31.13 21.59
N GLY A 981 -3.73 -32.11 20.88
CA GLY A 981 -3.52 -33.45 21.40
C GLY A 981 -2.62 -33.45 22.63
N PHE A 982 -1.58 -32.62 22.63
CA PHE A 982 -0.59 -32.54 23.71
C PHE A 982 -1.21 -31.99 25.00
N LEU A 983 -1.96 -30.89 24.87
CA LEU A 983 -2.69 -30.27 25.97
C LEU A 983 -3.77 -31.21 26.53
N ALA A 984 -4.40 -32.02 25.67
CA ALA A 984 -5.37 -33.04 26.08
C ALA A 984 -4.73 -34.30 26.67
N GLY A 985 -3.40 -34.36 26.82
CA GLY A 985 -2.68 -35.53 27.31
C GLY A 985 -2.75 -36.76 26.38
N LYS A 986 -3.25 -36.59 25.15
CA LYS A 986 -3.36 -37.66 24.15
C LYS A 986 -2.00 -37.89 23.47
N PRO A 987 -1.71 -39.11 22.97
CA PRO A 987 -0.51 -39.35 22.18
C PRO A 987 -0.55 -38.46 20.93
N VAL A 988 0.53 -37.71 20.71
CA VAL A 988 0.60 -36.70 19.66
C VAL A 988 1.64 -37.07 18.64
N MET A 989 1.23 -37.00 17.37
CA MET A 989 2.18 -36.96 16.28
C MET A 989 2.70 -35.53 16.10
N THR A 990 3.99 -35.31 16.39
CA THR A 990 4.65 -34.02 16.20
C THR A 990 5.45 -34.04 14.89
N TYR A 991 5.11 -33.12 13.99
CA TYR A 991 5.78 -32.90 12.71
C TYR A 991 6.87 -31.84 12.87
N ASP A 992 8.07 -32.01 12.33
CA ASP A 992 9.10 -30.95 12.36
C ASP A 992 8.89 -30.01 11.17
N LEU A 993 8.42 -28.79 11.43
CA LEU A 993 8.10 -27.80 10.38
C LEU A 993 9.31 -27.50 9.49
N GLY A 994 10.51 -27.41 10.07
CA GLY A 994 11.75 -27.15 9.34
C GLY A 994 12.11 -28.30 8.40
N SER A 995 11.82 -29.55 8.80
CA SER A 995 11.98 -30.72 7.94
C SER A 995 10.96 -30.74 6.77
N GLY A 996 9.84 -30.05 6.92
CA GLY A 996 8.84 -29.86 5.87
C GLY A 996 9.29 -28.93 4.75
N LEU A 997 10.03 -27.87 5.08
CA LEU A 997 10.60 -26.95 4.09
C LEU A 997 11.61 -27.64 3.14
N GLU A 998 12.34 -28.63 3.64
CA GLU A 998 13.25 -29.47 2.82
C GLU A 998 12.48 -30.24 1.73
N ARG A 999 11.21 -30.59 1.99
CA ARG A 999 10.36 -31.36 1.07
C ARG A 999 9.54 -30.48 0.16
N ARG A 1000 9.03 -29.35 0.67
CA ARG A 1000 8.20 -28.38 -0.06
C ARG A 1000 9.08 -27.44 -0.86
N ARG A 1001 9.87 -28.00 -1.78
CA ARG A 1001 10.82 -27.26 -2.62
C ARG A 1001 10.18 -26.08 -3.33
N PHE A 1002 8.96 -26.26 -3.84
CA PHE A 1002 8.19 -25.17 -4.44
C PHE A 1002 7.83 -24.08 -3.43
N GLY A 1003 7.39 -24.45 -2.22
CA GLY A 1003 7.10 -23.49 -1.15
C GLY A 1003 8.34 -22.70 -0.73
N THR A 1004 9.48 -23.38 -0.57
CA THR A 1004 10.77 -22.72 -0.25
C THR A 1004 11.20 -21.78 -1.37
N PHE A 1005 11.03 -22.18 -2.64
CA PHE A 1005 11.31 -21.34 -3.80
C PHE A 1005 10.38 -20.12 -3.86
N VAL A 1006 9.07 -20.30 -3.74
CA VAL A 1006 8.10 -19.19 -3.70
C VAL A 1006 8.42 -18.21 -2.57
N THR A 1007 8.76 -18.73 -1.38
CA THR A 1007 9.13 -17.90 -0.22
C THR A 1007 10.43 -17.15 -0.48
N LEU A 1008 11.43 -17.79 -1.10
CA LEU A 1008 12.68 -17.15 -1.50
C LEU A 1008 12.44 -15.97 -2.45
N PHE A 1009 11.61 -16.15 -3.48
CA PHE A 1009 11.25 -15.06 -4.40
C PHE A 1009 10.44 -13.96 -3.70
N GLY A 1010 9.58 -14.33 -2.76
CA GLY A 1010 8.85 -13.37 -1.92
C GLY A 1010 9.77 -12.50 -1.05
N TYR A 1011 10.99 -12.97 -0.76
CA TYR A 1011 11.99 -12.20 -0.01
C TYR A 1011 12.94 -11.37 -0.88
N VAL A 1012 12.92 -11.48 -2.21
CA VAL A 1012 13.81 -10.66 -3.07
C VAL A 1012 13.61 -9.15 -2.86
N PRO A 1013 12.36 -8.63 -2.75
CA PRO A 1013 12.12 -7.21 -2.44
C PRO A 1013 12.73 -6.70 -1.14
N VAL A 1014 13.09 -7.59 -0.20
CA VAL A 1014 13.68 -7.22 1.10
C VAL A 1014 15.01 -6.46 0.94
N PHE A 1015 15.72 -6.64 -0.18
CA PHE A 1015 16.97 -5.90 -0.42
C PHE A 1015 16.80 -4.38 -0.47
N LEU A 1016 15.58 -3.88 -0.71
CA LEU A 1016 15.27 -2.46 -0.67
C LEU A 1016 15.29 -1.91 0.78
N TYR A 1017 14.89 -2.72 1.75
CA TYR A 1017 14.58 -2.23 3.10
C TYR A 1017 15.80 -1.75 3.90
N PRO A 1018 16.95 -2.47 3.93
CA PRO A 1018 18.11 -1.95 4.61
C PRO A 1018 18.66 -0.66 4.01
N ASP A 1019 18.58 -0.51 2.68
CA ASP A 1019 19.00 0.71 1.98
C ASP A 1019 18.15 1.93 2.38
N VAL A 1020 16.84 1.73 2.61
CA VAL A 1020 15.95 2.75 3.16
C VAL A 1020 16.17 2.96 4.66
N ALA A 1021 16.38 1.88 5.43
CA ALA A 1021 16.53 1.95 6.88
C ALA A 1021 17.79 2.75 7.28
N ARG A 1022 18.91 2.61 6.56
CA ARG A 1022 20.16 3.36 6.85
C ARG A 1022 20.04 4.88 6.79
N ILE A 1023 19.02 5.40 6.11
CA ILE A 1023 18.71 6.83 6.04
C ILE A 1023 18.25 7.38 7.39
N TYR A 1024 17.67 6.51 8.21
CA TYR A 1024 16.99 6.85 9.44
C TYR A 1024 17.81 6.55 10.71
N PHE A 1025 19.10 6.24 10.60
CA PHE A 1025 20.00 5.82 11.70
C PHE A 1025 19.88 6.66 12.98
N GLU A 1026 19.70 7.98 12.85
CA GLU A 1026 19.65 8.92 13.98
C GLU A 1026 18.21 9.27 14.43
N THR A 1027 17.20 8.68 13.79
CA THR A 1027 15.80 8.90 14.16
C THR A 1027 15.35 7.90 15.23
N PRO A 1028 14.35 8.25 16.07
CA PRO A 1028 13.82 7.34 17.08
C PRO A 1028 13.35 5.98 16.52
N GLU A 1029 12.86 5.97 15.28
CA GLU A 1029 12.33 4.78 14.61
C GLU A 1029 13.37 4.04 13.77
N GLY A 1030 14.53 4.64 13.53
CA GLY A 1030 15.60 4.09 12.70
C GLY A 1030 16.06 2.71 13.15
N GLY A 1031 16.21 2.52 14.47
CA GLY A 1031 16.58 1.22 15.04
C GLY A 1031 15.55 0.13 14.74
N THR A 1032 14.26 0.49 14.76
CA THR A 1032 13.17 -0.43 14.46
C THR A 1032 13.16 -0.82 12.98
N PHE A 1033 13.38 0.13 12.06
CA PHE A 1033 13.51 -0.18 10.63
C PHE A 1033 14.65 -1.13 10.35
N TRP A 1034 15.80 -0.87 10.96
CA TRP A 1034 16.98 -1.68 10.75
C TRP A 1034 16.81 -3.09 11.31
N LEU A 1035 16.23 -3.23 12.50
CA LEU A 1035 15.94 -4.53 13.13
C LEU A 1035 14.97 -5.38 12.29
N MET A 1036 13.87 -4.77 11.85
CA MET A 1036 12.85 -5.42 11.01
C MET A 1036 13.46 -5.85 9.66
N SER A 1037 14.22 -4.98 9.01
CA SER A 1037 14.92 -5.29 7.76
C SER A 1037 15.93 -6.43 7.94
N SER A 1038 16.72 -6.39 9.01
CA SER A 1038 17.72 -7.43 9.34
C SER A 1038 17.08 -8.80 9.58
N THR A 1039 15.89 -8.83 10.20
CA THR A 1039 15.12 -10.06 10.43
C THR A 1039 14.69 -10.71 9.11
N LEU A 1040 14.21 -9.90 8.16
CA LEU A 1040 13.81 -10.36 6.83
C LEU A 1040 15.02 -10.84 6.01
N ILE A 1041 16.17 -10.15 6.10
CA ILE A 1041 17.42 -10.59 5.46
C ILE A 1041 17.89 -11.93 6.03
N GLY A 1042 17.87 -12.12 7.35
CA GLY A 1042 18.20 -13.41 7.95
C GLY A 1042 17.30 -14.54 7.44
N SER A 1043 16.01 -14.26 7.27
CA SER A 1043 15.03 -15.19 6.71
C SER A 1043 15.26 -15.48 5.22
N PHE A 1044 15.70 -14.49 4.45
CA PHE A 1044 16.10 -14.66 3.06
C PHE A 1044 17.30 -15.62 2.92
N PHE A 1045 18.38 -15.42 3.69
CA PHE A 1045 19.54 -16.34 3.68
C PHE A 1045 19.17 -17.75 4.13
N LEU A 1046 18.25 -17.89 5.08
CA LEU A 1046 17.69 -19.17 5.48
C LEU A 1046 17.01 -19.89 4.30
N CYS A 1047 16.14 -19.19 3.56
CA CYS A 1047 15.47 -19.73 2.38
C CYS A 1047 16.43 -20.06 1.23
N ILE A 1048 17.48 -19.25 1.00
CA ILE A 1048 18.53 -19.57 0.02
C ILE A 1048 19.19 -20.89 0.38
N LEU A 1049 19.68 -21.03 1.61
CA LEU A 1049 20.41 -22.23 2.00
C LEU A 1049 19.54 -23.48 1.99
N PHE A 1050 18.26 -23.39 2.40
CA PHE A 1050 17.33 -24.51 2.22
C PHE A 1050 17.11 -24.87 0.76
N THR A 1051 17.09 -23.88 -0.15
CA THR A 1051 17.00 -24.11 -1.59
C THR A 1051 18.26 -24.80 -2.11
N ILE A 1052 19.45 -24.35 -1.73
CA ILE A 1052 20.73 -24.97 -2.09
C ILE A 1052 20.80 -26.40 -1.56
N ILE A 1053 20.46 -26.62 -0.28
CA ILE A 1053 20.38 -27.97 0.31
C ILE A 1053 19.43 -28.85 -0.50
N SER A 1054 18.26 -28.33 -0.89
CA SER A 1054 17.28 -29.07 -1.71
C SER A 1054 17.81 -29.45 -3.10
N VAL A 1055 18.66 -28.61 -3.70
CA VAL A 1055 19.33 -28.89 -4.98
C VAL A 1055 20.44 -29.92 -4.78
N VAL A 1056 21.31 -29.72 -3.80
CA VAL A 1056 22.41 -30.64 -3.45
C VAL A 1056 21.88 -32.05 -3.17
N GLN A 1057 20.72 -32.15 -2.52
CA GLN A 1057 20.05 -33.43 -2.27
C GLN A 1057 19.69 -34.23 -3.51
N ARG A 1058 19.54 -33.60 -4.68
CA ARG A 1058 19.25 -34.27 -5.96
C ARG A 1058 20.50 -34.75 -6.67
N ILE A 1059 21.67 -34.21 -6.35
CA ILE A 1059 22.92 -34.59 -7.00
C ILE A 1059 23.20 -36.06 -6.66
N PRO A 1060 23.46 -36.92 -7.66
CA PRO A 1060 23.83 -38.30 -7.40
C PRO A 1060 25.00 -38.41 -6.43
N CYS A 1061 24.86 -39.22 -5.38
CA CYS A 1061 25.95 -39.56 -4.47
C CYS A 1061 26.17 -41.08 -4.52
N PRO A 1062 27.42 -41.56 -4.67
CA PRO A 1062 27.73 -42.98 -4.60
C PRO A 1062 27.73 -43.53 -3.16
N SER A 1063 27.71 -42.66 -2.14
CA SER A 1063 27.76 -43.06 -0.74
C SER A 1063 26.42 -43.59 -0.22
N LYS A 1064 26.48 -44.64 0.62
CA LYS A 1064 25.34 -45.14 1.42
C LYS A 1064 25.09 -44.34 2.70
N HIS A 1065 25.89 -43.31 2.96
CA HIS A 1065 25.88 -42.51 4.17
C HIS A 1065 25.63 -41.03 3.86
N LEU A 1066 24.72 -40.40 4.62
CA LEU A 1066 24.36 -38.98 4.52
C LEU A 1066 24.86 -38.17 5.71
N VAL A 1067 25.09 -36.87 5.49
CA VAL A 1067 25.26 -35.90 6.56
C VAL A 1067 23.89 -35.52 7.13
N SER A 1068 23.70 -35.67 8.44
CA SER A 1068 22.50 -35.18 9.12
C SER A 1068 22.68 -33.75 9.60
N PHE A 1069 21.68 -32.88 9.48
CA PHE A 1069 21.64 -31.57 10.12
C PHE A 1069 20.31 -31.33 10.83
N SER A 1070 20.27 -30.36 11.74
CA SER A 1070 19.04 -29.95 12.44
C SER A 1070 18.49 -28.67 11.82
N SER A 1071 17.45 -28.77 10.99
CA SER A 1071 16.79 -27.62 10.33
C SER A 1071 16.30 -26.56 11.33
N VAL A 1072 15.80 -27.02 12.47
CA VAL A 1072 15.38 -26.18 13.60
C VAL A 1072 16.56 -25.40 14.17
N LEU A 1073 17.64 -26.10 14.51
CA LEU A 1073 18.79 -25.45 15.16
C LEU A 1073 19.43 -24.45 14.19
N PHE A 1074 19.50 -24.83 12.91
CA PHE A 1074 20.00 -23.98 11.85
C PHE A 1074 19.20 -22.67 11.74
N SER A 1075 17.87 -22.73 11.64
CA SER A 1075 17.02 -21.54 11.57
C SER A 1075 17.07 -20.67 12.83
N ASN A 1076 17.06 -21.28 14.02
CA ASN A 1076 17.10 -20.56 15.29
C ASN A 1076 18.46 -19.95 15.63
N ILE A 1077 19.55 -20.39 15.01
CA ILE A 1077 20.87 -19.76 15.14
C ILE A 1077 21.05 -18.68 14.06
N LEU A 1078 20.70 -18.98 12.82
CA LEU A 1078 20.97 -18.10 11.68
C LEU A 1078 20.32 -16.73 11.85
N VAL A 1079 18.99 -16.68 12.03
CA VAL A 1079 18.26 -15.41 12.05
C VAL A 1079 18.75 -14.48 13.18
N PRO A 1080 18.87 -14.93 14.45
CA PRO A 1080 19.38 -14.05 15.52
C PRO A 1080 20.84 -13.63 15.33
N MET A 1081 21.71 -14.51 14.80
CA MET A 1081 23.11 -14.17 14.55
C MET A 1081 23.24 -13.12 13.43
N THR A 1082 22.43 -13.23 12.38
CA THR A 1082 22.34 -12.20 11.34
C THR A 1082 21.86 -10.88 11.93
N ILE A 1083 20.79 -10.88 12.73
CA ILE A 1083 20.29 -9.66 13.39
C ILE A 1083 21.39 -9.01 14.23
N ASN A 1084 22.04 -9.77 15.11
CA ASN A 1084 23.08 -9.25 16.00
C ASN A 1084 24.24 -8.63 15.20
N PHE A 1085 24.71 -9.33 14.16
CA PHE A 1085 25.76 -8.79 13.29
C PHE A 1085 25.31 -7.51 12.59
N TRP A 1086 24.14 -7.51 11.95
CA TRP A 1086 23.64 -6.34 11.23
C TRP A 1086 23.42 -5.13 12.15
N MET A 1087 22.87 -5.33 13.34
CA MET A 1087 22.72 -4.27 14.34
C MET A 1087 24.08 -3.65 14.71
N SER A 1088 25.13 -4.47 14.88
CA SER A 1088 26.48 -3.97 15.17
C SER A 1088 27.08 -3.13 14.04
N GLN A 1089 26.63 -3.32 12.80
CA GLN A 1089 27.14 -2.63 11.61
C GLN A 1089 26.30 -1.40 11.22
N TYR A 1090 25.22 -1.10 11.95
CA TYR A 1090 24.24 -0.09 11.53
C TYR A 1090 24.87 1.30 11.31
N ALA A 1091 25.65 1.77 12.29
CA ALA A 1091 26.34 3.05 12.23
C ALA A 1091 27.34 3.14 11.07
N ILE A 1092 28.11 2.07 10.86
CA ILE A 1092 29.14 1.99 9.82
C ILE A 1092 28.49 2.07 8.44
N VAL A 1093 27.41 1.29 8.22
CA VAL A 1093 26.70 1.27 6.95
C VAL A 1093 25.95 2.58 6.70
N ALA A 1094 25.39 3.22 7.72
CA ALA A 1094 24.79 4.54 7.60
C ALA A 1094 25.81 5.60 7.16
N GLU A 1095 27.03 5.55 7.70
CA GLU A 1095 28.08 6.51 7.34
C GLU A 1095 28.56 6.37 5.89
N THR A 1096 28.45 5.18 5.28
CA THR A 1096 28.80 4.99 3.85
C THR A 1096 27.97 5.84 2.89
N ILE A 1097 26.76 6.25 3.30
CA ILE A 1097 25.93 7.18 2.52
C ILE A 1097 26.65 8.52 2.40
N ASN A 1098 27.30 8.96 3.47
CA ASN A 1098 27.91 10.28 3.57
C ASN A 1098 29.25 10.36 2.84
N SER A 1099 29.92 9.22 2.65
CA SER A 1099 31.18 9.09 1.92
C SER A 1099 31.00 8.84 0.41
N SER A 1100 29.84 9.17 -0.16
CA SER A 1100 29.60 8.99 -1.60
C SER A 1100 30.43 9.99 -2.43
N PRO A 1101 30.82 9.64 -3.67
CA PRO A 1101 31.53 10.57 -4.54
C PRO A 1101 30.72 11.85 -4.78
N PHE A 1102 31.40 12.97 -4.97
CA PHE A 1102 30.80 14.29 -5.07
C PHE A 1102 31.39 15.08 -6.24
N GLU A 1103 30.59 15.96 -6.83
CA GLU A 1103 31.01 16.90 -7.88
C GLU A 1103 31.44 18.24 -7.26
N LEU A 1104 30.75 18.68 -6.20
CA LEU A 1104 31.05 19.93 -5.49
C LEU A 1104 31.05 19.74 -3.97
N ALA A 1105 32.09 20.28 -3.32
CA ALA A 1105 32.32 20.20 -1.88
C ALA A 1105 32.72 21.56 -1.30
N PHE A 1106 32.59 21.70 0.02
CA PHE A 1106 33.17 22.83 0.74
C PHE A 1106 34.63 22.55 1.10
N ASN A 1107 35.48 23.56 1.02
CA ASN A 1107 36.86 23.46 1.46
C ASN A 1107 36.96 23.88 2.94
N ILE A 1108 36.92 22.89 3.83
CA ILE A 1108 37.00 23.09 5.27
C ILE A 1108 38.45 22.89 5.72
N SER A 1109 39.17 23.99 5.91
CA SER A 1109 40.56 23.99 6.38
C SER A 1109 41.50 23.17 5.49
N GLY A 1110 41.36 23.29 4.18
CA GLY A 1110 42.17 22.56 3.19
C GLY A 1110 41.64 21.16 2.86
N VAL A 1111 40.55 20.72 3.47
CA VAL A 1111 39.92 19.42 3.20
C VAL A 1111 38.58 19.61 2.53
N LEU A 1112 38.41 19.03 1.35
CA LEU A 1112 37.12 19.00 0.65
C LEU A 1112 36.14 18.07 1.39
N ARG A 1113 35.00 18.62 1.79
CA ARG A 1113 33.94 17.93 2.52
C ARG A 1113 32.63 18.00 1.73
N PRO A 1114 32.00 16.86 1.42
CA PRO A 1114 30.74 16.85 0.68
C PRO A 1114 29.59 17.39 1.54
N SER A 1115 28.59 17.98 0.88
CA SER A 1115 27.38 18.49 1.55
C SER A 1115 26.10 17.96 0.89
N GLY A 1116 25.95 18.15 -0.42
CA GLY A 1116 24.78 17.64 -1.16
C GLY A 1116 24.94 17.46 -2.67
N ALA A 1117 26.02 17.97 -3.28
CA ALA A 1117 26.33 17.76 -4.70
C ALA A 1117 27.04 16.41 -4.95
N TYR A 1118 26.31 15.32 -4.77
CA TYR A 1118 26.83 13.96 -4.95
C TYR A 1118 26.73 13.50 -6.40
N SER A 1119 27.72 12.74 -6.88
CA SER A 1119 27.75 12.30 -8.27
C SER A 1119 26.63 11.32 -8.61
N ASN A 1120 26.35 11.20 -9.91
CA ASN A 1120 25.39 10.23 -10.46
C ASN A 1120 25.92 8.78 -10.49
N VAL A 1121 26.99 8.45 -9.76
CA VAL A 1121 27.46 7.05 -9.65
C VAL A 1121 26.57 6.24 -8.70
N GLY A 1122 25.88 6.92 -7.78
CA GLY A 1122 25.04 6.30 -6.76
C GLY A 1122 25.84 5.76 -5.58
N VAL A 1123 25.12 5.38 -4.52
CA VAL A 1123 25.67 4.79 -3.29
C VAL A 1123 25.69 3.28 -3.41
N VAL A 1124 26.75 2.66 -2.92
CA VAL A 1124 26.86 1.19 -2.84
C VAL A 1124 25.65 0.63 -2.05
N PRO A 1125 24.90 -0.32 -2.62
CA PRO A 1125 23.79 -0.97 -1.92
C PRO A 1125 24.25 -1.68 -0.65
N VAL A 1126 23.42 -1.67 0.39
CA VAL A 1126 23.76 -2.30 1.68
C VAL A 1126 24.03 -3.79 1.50
N ILE A 1127 23.26 -4.45 0.65
CA ILE A 1127 23.41 -5.88 0.40
C ILE A 1127 24.78 -6.22 -0.21
N ALA A 1128 25.38 -5.33 -1.01
CA ALA A 1128 26.71 -5.57 -1.59
C ALA A 1128 27.80 -5.59 -0.50
N ILE A 1129 27.67 -4.74 0.51
CA ILE A 1129 28.59 -4.67 1.67
C ILE A 1129 28.35 -5.86 2.61
N MET A 1130 27.08 -6.19 2.88
CA MET A 1130 26.69 -7.09 3.96
C MET A 1130 26.49 -8.55 3.51
N ALA A 1131 26.43 -8.86 2.21
CA ALA A 1131 26.22 -10.21 1.73
C ALA A 1131 27.36 -11.19 2.09
N PRO A 1132 28.66 -10.86 1.91
CA PRO A 1132 29.74 -11.77 2.27
C PRO A 1132 29.74 -12.21 3.75
N PRO A 1133 29.67 -11.29 4.75
CA PRO A 1133 29.62 -11.72 6.14
C PRO A 1133 28.32 -12.45 6.50
N SER A 1134 27.18 -12.07 5.88
CA SER A 1134 25.91 -12.78 6.09
C SER A 1134 25.98 -14.23 5.57
N ALA A 1135 26.62 -14.46 4.43
CA ALA A 1135 26.86 -15.80 3.90
C ALA A 1135 27.78 -16.63 4.82
N ALA A 1136 28.82 -16.01 5.39
CA ALA A 1136 29.70 -16.66 6.35
C ALA A 1136 28.96 -17.07 7.63
N ILE A 1137 28.11 -16.21 8.18
CA ILE A 1137 27.23 -16.52 9.33
C ILE A 1137 26.28 -17.66 9.00
N ALA A 1138 25.72 -17.66 7.78
CA ALA A 1138 24.82 -18.69 7.31
C ALA A 1138 25.49 -20.07 7.19
N LEU A 1139 26.70 -20.12 6.61
CA LEU A 1139 27.51 -21.33 6.53
C LEU A 1139 27.95 -21.81 7.93
N ALA A 1140 28.41 -20.91 8.81
CA ALA A 1140 28.78 -21.26 10.18
C ALA A 1140 27.60 -21.85 10.96
N SER A 1141 26.40 -21.25 10.81
CA SER A 1141 25.17 -21.74 11.44
C SER A 1141 24.79 -23.14 10.94
N LEU A 1142 24.97 -23.40 9.65
CA LEU A 1142 24.75 -24.72 9.06
C LEU A 1142 25.76 -25.75 9.57
N LEU A 1143 27.05 -25.39 9.64
CA LEU A 1143 28.11 -26.25 10.17
C LEU A 1143 27.87 -26.61 11.64
N VAL A 1144 27.51 -25.64 12.49
CA VAL A 1144 27.13 -25.89 13.88
C VAL A 1144 25.93 -26.85 13.94
N SER A 1145 24.94 -26.66 13.07
CA SER A 1145 23.78 -27.56 13.00
C SER A 1145 24.16 -29.00 12.61
N ILE A 1146 25.05 -29.17 11.63
CA ILE A 1146 25.59 -30.46 11.21
C ILE A 1146 26.36 -31.11 12.36
N LEU A 1147 27.28 -30.37 13.00
CA LEU A 1147 28.12 -30.87 14.10
C LEU A 1147 27.26 -31.33 15.28
N VAL A 1148 26.30 -30.52 15.72
CA VAL A 1148 25.41 -30.87 16.83
C VAL A 1148 24.55 -32.08 16.49
N SER A 1149 24.04 -32.17 15.27
CA SER A 1149 23.28 -33.35 14.82
C SER A 1149 24.16 -34.61 14.78
N GLY A 1150 25.37 -34.51 14.22
CA GLY A 1150 26.34 -35.59 14.16
C GLY A 1150 26.78 -36.09 15.54
N ILE A 1151 27.07 -35.19 16.48
CA ILE A 1151 27.43 -35.55 17.87
C ILE A 1151 26.26 -36.24 18.57
N ARG A 1152 25.04 -35.69 18.48
CA ARG A 1152 23.84 -36.33 19.03
C ARG A 1152 23.64 -37.73 18.47
N ARG A 1153 23.94 -37.91 17.19
CA ARG A 1153 23.84 -39.19 16.49
C ARG A 1153 24.93 -40.16 16.91
N LYS A 1154 26.18 -39.70 17.07
CA LYS A 1154 27.29 -40.50 17.59
C LYS A 1154 26.97 -41.03 19.00
N ILE A 1155 26.42 -40.19 19.86
CA ILE A 1155 26.02 -40.55 21.23
C ILE A 1155 24.90 -41.61 21.22
N LYS A 1156 23.89 -41.46 20.35
CA LYS A 1156 22.70 -42.32 20.36
C LYS A 1156 22.85 -43.61 19.55
N HIS A 1157 23.63 -43.57 18.47
CA HIS A 1157 23.68 -44.63 17.45
C HIS A 1157 25.10 -45.07 17.09
N GLY A 1158 26.14 -44.57 17.78
CA GLY A 1158 27.53 -44.95 17.55
C GLY A 1158 28.14 -44.44 16.25
N THR A 1159 27.38 -43.74 15.40
CA THR A 1159 27.80 -43.28 14.06
C THR A 1159 27.54 -41.78 13.87
N PHE A 1160 28.45 -41.11 13.15
CA PHE A 1160 28.28 -39.69 12.80
C PHE A 1160 27.38 -39.51 11.57
N LEU A 1161 27.47 -40.40 10.57
CA LEU A 1161 26.77 -40.30 9.29
C LEU A 1161 25.58 -41.25 9.18
N LEU A 1162 24.49 -40.77 8.57
CA LEU A 1162 23.21 -41.44 8.43
C LEU A 1162 23.24 -42.51 7.35
N ASN A 1163 23.24 -43.78 7.78
CA ASN A 1163 23.11 -44.91 6.86
C ASN A 1163 21.70 -44.95 6.26
N ILE A 1164 21.62 -44.79 4.93
CA ILE A 1164 20.40 -44.78 4.13
C ILE A 1164 20.26 -46.01 3.23
N GLU A 1165 21.07 -47.05 3.40
CA GLU A 1165 21.02 -48.26 2.57
C GLU A 1165 19.63 -48.91 2.56
N TRP A 1166 18.89 -48.83 3.66
CA TRP A 1166 17.53 -49.36 3.72
C TRP A 1166 16.56 -48.63 2.77
N THR A 1167 16.82 -47.36 2.47
CA THR A 1167 15.91 -46.51 1.69
C THR A 1167 15.85 -46.91 0.21
N SER A 1168 16.93 -47.48 -0.33
CA SER A 1168 16.94 -48.03 -1.69
C SER A 1168 16.11 -49.30 -1.82
N THR A 1169 15.86 -50.01 -0.72
CA THR A 1169 14.97 -51.18 -0.69
C THR A 1169 13.50 -50.82 -0.53
N ASN A 1170 13.19 -49.54 -0.26
CA ASN A 1170 11.86 -49.06 0.01
C ASN A 1170 11.25 -48.40 -1.24
N SER A 1171 10.33 -49.10 -1.88
CA SER A 1171 9.65 -48.62 -3.11
C SER A 1171 8.93 -47.27 -2.97
N PHE A 1172 8.44 -46.92 -1.77
CA PHE A 1172 7.78 -45.64 -1.53
C PHE A 1172 8.79 -44.49 -1.52
N LEU A 1173 9.92 -44.66 -0.83
CA LEU A 1173 10.97 -43.66 -0.75
C LEU A 1173 11.70 -43.46 -2.09
N ASP A 1174 11.85 -44.52 -2.87
CA ASP A 1174 12.40 -44.45 -4.23
C ASP A 1174 11.58 -43.52 -5.13
N GLN A 1175 10.24 -43.61 -5.05
CA GLN A 1175 9.33 -42.71 -5.77
C GLN A 1175 9.33 -41.27 -5.24
N CYS A 1176 9.55 -41.09 -3.93
CA CYS A 1176 9.54 -39.77 -3.29
C CYS A 1176 10.78 -38.92 -3.60
N GLY A 1177 11.86 -39.53 -4.14
CA GLY A 1177 13.14 -38.88 -4.37
C GLY A 1177 13.92 -38.67 -3.06
N MET A 1178 14.85 -39.58 -2.78
CA MET A 1178 15.64 -39.57 -1.55
C MET A 1178 16.76 -38.53 -1.55
N PRO A 1179 17.02 -37.84 -0.43
CA PRO A 1179 18.21 -37.01 -0.27
C PRO A 1179 19.47 -37.86 -0.35
N ARG A 1180 20.50 -37.36 -1.05
CA ARG A 1180 21.74 -38.12 -1.33
C ARG A 1180 23.01 -37.63 -0.65
N TRP A 1181 23.03 -36.39 -0.14
CA TRP A 1181 24.24 -35.81 0.48
C TRP A 1181 24.01 -35.36 1.92
N ILE A 1182 22.98 -34.53 2.11
CA ILE A 1182 22.66 -33.90 3.40
C ILE A 1182 21.15 -33.96 3.62
N THR A 1183 20.69 -34.19 4.85
CA THR A 1183 19.25 -34.18 5.17
C THR A 1183 18.97 -33.85 6.62
N GLY A 1184 17.86 -33.15 6.86
CA GLY A 1184 17.27 -32.98 8.19
C GLY A 1184 16.12 -33.95 8.44
N LEU A 1185 15.83 -34.85 7.50
CA LEU A 1185 14.74 -35.81 7.60
C LEU A 1185 15.09 -36.95 8.57
N PRO A 1186 14.10 -37.47 9.33
CA PRO A 1186 14.32 -38.53 10.32
C PRO A 1186 14.40 -39.93 9.66
N LEU A 1187 15.35 -40.14 8.74
CA LEU A 1187 15.49 -41.37 7.93
C LEU A 1187 16.27 -42.50 8.64
N ASP A 1188 16.41 -42.45 9.96
CA ASP A 1188 17.06 -43.52 10.69
C ASP A 1188 16.24 -44.83 10.62
N GLN A 1189 16.97 -45.95 10.61
CA GLN A 1189 16.41 -47.30 10.59
C GLN A 1189 15.37 -47.57 11.70
N HIS A 1190 15.47 -46.94 12.87
CA HIS A 1190 14.47 -47.12 13.94
C HIS A 1190 13.05 -46.63 13.56
N ASN A 1191 12.92 -45.83 12.51
CA ASN A 1191 11.64 -45.33 12.00
C ASN A 1191 11.04 -46.23 10.89
N MET A 1192 11.62 -47.41 10.66
CA MET A 1192 11.10 -48.39 9.71
C MET A 1192 10.48 -49.61 10.42
N VAL A 1193 9.66 -50.36 9.69
CA VAL A 1193 9.16 -51.69 10.06
C VAL A 1193 9.72 -52.69 9.06
N LYS A 1194 10.36 -53.75 9.54
CA LYS A 1194 10.81 -54.85 8.69
C LYS A 1194 9.63 -55.83 8.52
N ILE A 1195 9.23 -56.08 7.27
CA ILE A 1195 8.22 -57.09 6.92
C ILE A 1195 8.87 -58.02 5.90
N GLY A 1196 9.18 -59.26 6.33
CA GLY A 1196 10.03 -60.17 5.58
C GLY A 1196 11.43 -59.58 5.35
N ASN A 1197 11.91 -59.63 4.10
CA ASN A 1197 13.22 -59.09 3.70
C ASN A 1197 13.18 -57.61 3.28
N LYS A 1198 12.01 -56.95 3.36
CA LYS A 1198 11.83 -55.55 2.94
C LYS A 1198 11.58 -54.64 4.14
N MET A 1199 12.01 -53.39 4.00
CA MET A 1199 11.93 -52.36 5.04
C MET A 1199 10.93 -51.31 4.61
N PHE A 1200 9.87 -51.14 5.39
CA PHE A 1200 8.78 -50.21 5.12
C PHE A 1200 8.84 -49.00 6.06
N CYS A 1201 8.45 -47.82 5.59
CA CYS A 1201 8.33 -46.66 6.46
C CYS A 1201 7.20 -46.91 7.46
N LYS A 1202 7.42 -46.60 8.74
CA LYS A 1202 6.29 -46.51 9.67
C LYS A 1202 5.29 -45.48 9.16
N PRO A 1203 3.98 -45.63 9.42
CA PRO A 1203 2.99 -44.59 9.11
C PRO A 1203 3.36 -43.24 9.71
N SER A 1204 3.96 -43.25 10.91
CA SER A 1204 4.52 -42.07 11.56
C SER A 1204 5.70 -41.47 10.78
N LEU A 1205 6.52 -42.27 10.11
CA LEU A 1205 7.55 -41.73 9.23
C LEU A 1205 6.88 -41.12 7.99
N GLN A 1206 5.99 -41.83 7.29
CA GLN A 1206 5.29 -41.30 6.12
C GLN A 1206 4.60 -39.96 6.41
N THR A 1207 3.95 -39.85 7.57
CA THR A 1207 3.30 -38.60 7.99
C THR A 1207 4.33 -37.52 8.39
N MET A 1208 5.48 -37.87 9.02
CA MET A 1208 6.61 -36.92 9.19
C MET A 1208 7.23 -36.50 7.87
N LEU A 1209 7.08 -37.31 6.82
CA LEU A 1209 7.50 -37.03 5.47
C LEU A 1209 6.44 -36.23 4.69
N GLY A 1210 5.31 -35.88 5.32
CA GLY A 1210 4.22 -35.10 4.71
C GLY A 1210 3.28 -35.90 3.80
N TYR A 1211 3.26 -37.23 3.94
CA TYR A 1211 2.39 -38.12 3.18
C TYR A 1211 1.34 -38.77 4.08
N ALA A 1212 0.09 -38.86 3.60
CA ALA A 1212 -0.95 -39.66 4.23
C ALA A 1212 -1.37 -40.81 3.30
N SER A 1213 -1.64 -41.97 3.90
CA SER A 1213 -2.21 -43.13 3.23
C SER A 1213 -3.74 -43.01 3.30
N VAL A 1214 -4.40 -42.78 2.17
CA VAL A 1214 -5.86 -42.91 2.07
C VAL A 1214 -6.17 -44.35 1.70
N ARG A 1215 -6.74 -45.12 2.63
CA ARG A 1215 -7.36 -46.40 2.26
C ARG A 1215 -8.78 -46.10 1.78
N PRO A 1216 -9.21 -46.62 0.61
CA PRO A 1216 -10.63 -46.69 0.34
C PRO A 1216 -11.27 -47.47 1.49
N MET A 1217 -12.40 -46.98 2.01
CA MET A 1217 -13.25 -47.80 2.86
C MET A 1217 -13.78 -48.95 2.01
N SER A 1218 -12.97 -50.00 1.82
CA SER A 1218 -13.51 -51.31 1.52
C SER A 1218 -14.45 -51.61 2.67
N ALA A 1219 -15.74 -51.82 2.36
CA ALA A 1219 -16.82 -52.09 3.30
C ALA A 1219 -16.26 -52.72 4.58
N VAL A 1220 -16.27 -51.95 5.67
CA VAL A 1220 -15.91 -52.46 6.99
C VAL A 1220 -16.82 -53.65 7.19
N GLN A 1221 -16.25 -54.85 7.06
CA GLN A 1221 -16.89 -56.09 7.41
C GLN A 1221 -17.40 -55.87 8.83
N GLU A 1222 -18.73 -55.94 9.02
CA GLU A 1222 -19.41 -55.67 10.29
C GLU A 1222 -18.61 -56.32 11.44
N VAL A 1223 -17.85 -55.48 12.14
CA VAL A 1223 -17.30 -55.90 13.42
C VAL A 1223 -18.49 -55.91 14.35
N LYS A 1224 -18.84 -57.10 14.85
CA LYS A 1224 -19.95 -57.34 15.77
C LYS A 1224 -20.04 -56.22 16.82
N PRO A 1225 -21.23 -55.64 17.03
CA PRO A 1225 -21.43 -54.57 18.00
C PRO A 1225 -21.24 -55.14 19.40
N GLY A 1226 -20.05 -54.92 19.98
CA GLY A 1226 -19.66 -55.53 21.24
C GLY A 1226 -18.47 -54.85 21.90
N ALA A 1227 -18.32 -53.53 21.75
CA ALA A 1227 -17.48 -52.72 22.65
C ALA A 1227 -17.79 -51.24 22.41
N ASN A 1228 -18.31 -50.56 23.44
CA ASN A 1228 -18.37 -49.10 23.49
C ASN A 1228 -16.94 -48.56 23.46
N SER A 1229 -16.45 -48.15 22.29
CA SER A 1229 -15.26 -47.31 22.19
C SER A 1229 -15.62 -46.05 21.44
N ASP A 1230 -15.71 -44.93 22.15
CA ASP A 1230 -15.96 -43.57 21.67
C ASP A 1230 -14.80 -43.00 20.84
N ASN A 1231 -14.18 -43.81 19.98
CA ASN A 1231 -13.08 -43.40 19.12
C ASN A 1231 -13.63 -42.92 17.77
N GLU A 1232 -13.92 -41.62 17.67
CA GLU A 1232 -14.05 -40.93 16.39
C GLU A 1232 -12.80 -41.19 15.53
N ALA A 1233 -12.93 -42.08 14.54
CA ALA A 1233 -11.92 -42.27 13.51
C ALA A 1233 -11.98 -41.07 12.54
N THR A 1234 -11.30 -39.97 12.90
CA THR A 1234 -11.15 -38.84 11.99
C THR A 1234 -10.19 -39.21 10.86
N THR A 1235 -10.73 -39.44 9.65
CA THR A 1235 -9.92 -39.67 8.44
C THR A 1235 -9.29 -38.35 8.00
N ILE A 1236 -7.99 -38.18 8.22
CA ILE A 1236 -7.24 -36.98 7.80
C ILE A 1236 -6.71 -37.19 6.38
N LEU A 1237 -7.35 -36.54 5.40
CA LEU A 1237 -6.87 -36.45 4.03
C LEU A 1237 -5.73 -35.43 3.94
N MET A 1238 -4.51 -35.90 3.72
CA MET A 1238 -3.33 -35.05 3.51
C MET A 1238 -2.80 -35.30 2.11
N TRP A 1239 -3.03 -34.34 1.21
CA TRP A 1239 -2.56 -34.39 -0.18
C TRP A 1239 -1.25 -33.60 -0.33
N GLN A 1240 -0.38 -34.14 -1.18
CA GLN A 1240 0.81 -33.46 -1.67
C GLN A 1240 0.41 -32.52 -2.82
N ILE A 1241 0.60 -31.21 -2.66
CA ILE A 1241 0.40 -30.22 -3.71
C ILE A 1241 1.62 -30.25 -4.65
N HIS A 1242 1.64 -31.16 -5.64
CA HIS A 1242 2.04 -30.94 -7.04
C HIS A 1242 2.21 -32.28 -7.80
N PRO A 1243 1.84 -32.35 -9.09
CA PRO A 1243 2.25 -33.44 -9.98
C PRO A 1243 3.75 -33.32 -10.32
N PRO A 1244 4.45 -34.40 -10.69
CA PRO A 1244 5.64 -34.24 -11.50
C PRO A 1244 5.22 -33.63 -12.85
N LEU A 1245 5.82 -32.49 -13.21
CA LEU A 1245 5.78 -31.93 -14.58
C LEU A 1245 6.48 -32.83 -15.61
N ALA A 1246 6.98 -34.00 -15.21
CA ALA A 1246 7.43 -35.06 -16.10
C ALA A 1246 6.42 -36.22 -16.02
N LYS A 1247 5.88 -36.62 -17.19
CA LYS A 1247 5.03 -37.81 -17.35
C LYS A 1247 5.62 -38.99 -16.54
N PRO A 1248 4.85 -39.72 -15.71
CA PRO A 1248 5.28 -41.04 -15.32
C PRO A 1248 5.24 -41.90 -16.59
N ILE A 1249 6.41 -42.34 -17.04
CA ILE A 1249 6.50 -43.49 -17.94
C ILE A 1249 5.90 -44.64 -17.15
N GLN A 1250 4.65 -45.01 -17.45
CA GLN A 1250 4.07 -46.28 -17.02
C GLN A 1250 4.90 -47.41 -17.64
N ARG A 1251 6.00 -47.79 -16.99
CA ARG A 1251 6.54 -49.13 -17.17
C ARG A 1251 5.69 -50.06 -16.33
N THR A 1252 4.74 -50.69 -16.99
CA THR A 1252 4.08 -51.90 -16.50
C THR A 1252 5.18 -52.90 -16.17
N ILE A 1253 5.43 -53.14 -14.88
CA ILE A 1253 6.29 -54.23 -14.43
C ILE A 1253 5.50 -55.50 -14.70
N GLY A 1254 5.72 -56.09 -15.88
CA GLY A 1254 5.31 -57.46 -16.17
C GLY A 1254 6.03 -58.39 -15.19
N THR A 1255 5.27 -58.99 -14.29
CA THR A 1255 5.71 -60.15 -13.51
C THR A 1255 5.97 -61.30 -14.49
N ARG A 1256 7.23 -61.51 -14.85
CA ARG A 1256 7.69 -62.73 -15.52
C ARG A 1256 7.77 -63.85 -14.46
N GLY A 1257 6.61 -64.36 -14.07
CA GLY A 1257 6.50 -65.62 -13.32
C GLY A 1257 6.60 -66.77 -14.31
N ARG A 1258 7.56 -67.67 -14.08
CA ARG A 1258 7.69 -68.93 -14.81
C ARG A 1258 6.48 -69.81 -14.54
N ASP A 1259 6.10 -70.53 -15.58
CA ASP A 1259 5.01 -71.49 -15.66
C ASP A 1259 5.05 -72.54 -14.53
N PHE A 1260 3.91 -72.77 -13.89
CA PHE A 1260 3.51 -74.11 -13.45
C PHE A 1260 1.98 -74.20 -13.43
N ILE A 1261 1.49 -75.26 -14.05
CA ILE A 1261 0.12 -75.57 -14.46
C ILE A 1261 -0.77 -75.91 -13.25
N GLY A 1262 -2.02 -75.40 -13.18
CA GLY A 1262 -3.01 -75.84 -12.19
C GLY A 1262 -4.39 -75.14 -12.23
N ARG A 1263 -5.37 -75.86 -12.76
CA ARG A 1263 -6.82 -75.58 -13.02
C ARG A 1263 -7.68 -74.75 -12.03
N ARG A 1264 -8.60 -73.98 -12.67
CA ARG A 1264 -10.05 -73.67 -12.38
C ARG A 1264 -10.49 -72.91 -11.11
N ALA A 1265 -11.07 -71.71 -11.28
CA ALA A 1265 -12.52 -71.39 -11.27
C ALA A 1265 -12.74 -69.85 -11.26
N PRO A 1266 -13.79 -69.29 -11.90
CA PRO A 1266 -14.02 -67.85 -11.93
C PRO A 1266 -14.89 -67.39 -10.75
N ILE A 1267 -14.47 -66.32 -10.07
CA ILE A 1267 -15.35 -65.50 -9.24
C ILE A 1267 -15.39 -64.11 -9.87
N THR A 1268 -16.59 -63.74 -10.28
CA THR A 1268 -17.00 -62.51 -10.97
C THR A 1268 -16.91 -61.31 -10.01
N VAL A 1269 -16.49 -60.16 -10.55
CA VAL A 1269 -16.46 -58.83 -9.89
C VAL A 1269 -17.77 -58.09 -10.15
#